data_AF-A0A0C3E4L0-F1
#
_entry.id   AF-A0A0C3E4L0-F1
#
_cell.length_a   1.000
_cell.length_b   1.000
_cell.length_c   1.000
_cell.angle_alpha   90.00
_cell.angle_beta   90.00
_cell.angle_gamma   90.00
#
_symmetry.space_group_name_H-M   'P 1'
#
loop_
_entity.id
_entity.type
_entity.pdbx_description
1 polymer ?
#
loop_
_entity_poly.entity_id
_entity_poly.type
_entity_poly.pdbx_seq_one_letter_code
_entity_poly.pdbx_strand_id
1 'polypeptide(L)'
;MVCAARRKIYKLGNPIKGTAVERILKDKSLVPTLNAFAERLTPFSFNIYPVLVVDLMHEFELGVLKSVIKHLIRILYIIDPGLVSTLNQRFAAIPPFGIDGIRCFPPNVAKMRQRVARHFEDMLQCAIPAFEGLFPGKDDAIIKRLLFRLSEWHALAKLQVHSDESLNQLNLALKKLAAEIWQFQKKGLIRTGGPTTSTSSTARPKSFNILTYKFHALGDYSRSIQMFGTTDSYTMQTGELAHHMIKKFYRHTNKRDVATALTKQERRRTRIQRQLGDHTSEEMSLGTLSPDGMEESLTEYHHVMCALPCNAFNLASFLRENESDPAIKNFVPKMKDHLLSRLYGYEYDGDEHLFTDNERNDLQIVSGLNWAIESTILQVNYTTYDIHREQDVMRPGPACFAITLSWENSPNAHPFWYCQVIRVFHILVLHVGPNAWSRSPQIMELLWVCWLRVEPRYNWGLREAWLPKVGFVPDNDDLAFGFLDPSLVIHGCHLIPCFSDGRMAALLRQGASVARRSSEDNDWCSFYVNIFANQDMFCRFAAIGVGHEIQYPMQPTSSDNEMDEGDEPDSGDDEDNCPTATQVNSGRGMDDSVASPASDGWNSDENNDEEFERDEDDEDEDEDEDEDEDEDEDEDEDDLEDGGDMGDDDSEDVRY
;
A
#
# COMPACT_ATOMS: atom_id res chain seq x y z
N MET A 1 -21.34 -26.52 -28.53
CA MET A 1 -20.79 -25.67 -29.61
C MET A 1 -19.47 -26.24 -30.13
N VAL A 2 -18.48 -26.45 -29.26
CA VAL A 2 -17.17 -27.07 -29.60
C VAL A 2 -17.30 -28.39 -30.37
N CYS A 3 -18.12 -29.35 -29.93
CA CYS A 3 -18.32 -30.61 -30.68
C CYS A 3 -18.91 -30.41 -32.09
N ALA A 4 -19.72 -29.37 -32.29
CA ALA A 4 -20.28 -29.05 -33.61
C ALA A 4 -19.22 -28.44 -34.54
N ALA A 5 -18.38 -27.54 -34.01
CA ALA A 5 -17.22 -26.99 -34.72
C ALA A 5 -16.21 -28.08 -35.09
N ARG A 6 -15.85 -28.97 -34.15
CA ARG A 6 -14.96 -30.12 -34.40
C ARG A 6 -15.50 -31.05 -35.48
N ARG A 7 -16.82 -31.31 -35.52
CA ARG A 7 -17.42 -32.09 -36.61
C ARG A 7 -17.24 -31.40 -37.97
N LYS A 8 -17.37 -30.07 -38.04
CA LYS A 8 -17.15 -29.33 -39.29
C LYS A 8 -15.70 -29.37 -39.75
N ILE A 9 -14.75 -29.31 -38.82
CA ILE A 9 -13.32 -29.41 -39.11
C ILE A 9 -12.99 -30.84 -39.53
N TYR A 10 -13.10 -31.80 -38.61
CA TYR A 10 -12.55 -33.15 -38.80
C TYR A 10 -13.39 -34.08 -39.66
N LYS A 11 -14.71 -33.84 -39.82
CA LYS A 11 -15.58 -34.71 -40.66
C LYS A 11 -15.98 -34.08 -41.99
N LEU A 12 -16.01 -32.75 -42.06
CA LEU A 12 -16.46 -32.02 -43.25
C LEU A 12 -15.35 -31.20 -43.91
N GLY A 13 -14.11 -31.26 -43.41
CA GLY A 13 -12.95 -30.62 -44.01
C GLY A 13 -12.99 -29.09 -44.02
N ASN A 14 -13.78 -28.46 -43.15
CA ASN A 14 -13.81 -27.00 -43.12
C ASN A 14 -12.55 -26.46 -42.44
N PRO A 15 -11.96 -25.35 -42.94
CA PRO A 15 -10.85 -24.67 -42.29
C PRO A 15 -11.19 -24.27 -40.86
N ILE A 16 -10.20 -24.31 -39.96
CA ILE A 16 -10.36 -23.97 -38.54
C ILE A 16 -10.81 -22.50 -38.38
N LYS A 17 -10.22 -21.59 -39.16
CA LYS A 17 -10.60 -20.17 -39.25
C LYS A 17 -11.71 -19.89 -40.28
N GLY A 18 -12.32 -20.93 -40.84
CA GLY A 18 -13.36 -20.79 -41.85
C GLY A 18 -14.68 -20.26 -41.25
N THR A 19 -15.45 -19.51 -42.05
CA THR A 19 -16.73 -18.89 -41.65
C THR A 19 -17.72 -19.90 -41.05
N ALA A 20 -17.66 -21.16 -41.48
CA ALA A 20 -18.52 -22.23 -40.98
C ALA A 20 -18.23 -22.61 -39.51
N VAL A 21 -16.97 -22.47 -39.09
CA VAL A 21 -16.48 -22.73 -37.73
C VAL A 21 -16.58 -21.46 -36.89
N GLU A 22 -16.15 -20.31 -37.41
CA GLU A 22 -16.23 -19.02 -36.73
C GLU A 22 -17.66 -18.67 -36.31
N ARG A 23 -18.65 -18.86 -37.19
CA ARG A 23 -20.08 -18.64 -36.86
C ARG A 23 -20.59 -19.48 -35.68
N ILE A 24 -19.90 -20.55 -35.31
CA ILE A 24 -20.24 -21.37 -34.14
C ILE A 24 -19.52 -20.90 -32.89
N LEU A 25 -18.29 -20.39 -32.99
CA LEU A 25 -17.40 -20.21 -31.85
C LEU A 25 -17.06 -18.75 -31.52
N LYS A 26 -17.07 -17.85 -32.52
CA LYS A 26 -16.55 -16.48 -32.44
C LYS A 26 -17.29 -15.61 -31.42
N ASP A 27 -18.62 -15.68 -31.41
CA ASP A 27 -19.45 -14.91 -30.47
C ASP A 27 -19.15 -15.20 -28.99
N LYS A 28 -18.51 -16.34 -28.69
CA LYS A 28 -18.13 -16.75 -27.34
C LYS A 28 -16.61 -16.87 -27.16
N SER A 29 -15.82 -16.43 -28.15
CA SER A 29 -14.36 -16.57 -28.19
C SER A 29 -13.88 -17.99 -27.86
N LEU A 30 -14.61 -19.01 -28.32
CA LEU A 30 -14.28 -20.41 -28.05
C LEU A 30 -13.29 -20.95 -29.08
N VAL A 31 -12.43 -21.87 -28.65
CA VAL A 31 -11.57 -22.65 -29.54
C VAL A 31 -12.14 -24.07 -29.72
N PRO A 32 -11.89 -24.75 -30.86
CA PRO A 32 -12.41 -26.09 -31.14
C PRO A 32 -11.67 -27.21 -30.36
N THR A 33 -11.28 -26.96 -29.12
CA THR A 33 -10.50 -27.86 -28.26
C THR A 33 -11.39 -28.48 -27.19
N LEU A 34 -11.30 -29.81 -27.04
CA LEU A 34 -11.91 -30.53 -25.91
C LEU A 34 -10.79 -30.87 -24.93
N ASN A 35 -10.90 -30.39 -23.70
CA ASN A 35 -9.95 -30.71 -22.64
C ASN A 35 -10.45 -31.90 -21.81
N ALA A 36 -9.56 -32.48 -21.00
CA ALA A 36 -9.88 -33.64 -20.16
C ALA A 36 -11.06 -33.37 -19.21
N PHE A 37 -11.23 -32.13 -18.74
CA PHE A 37 -12.35 -31.73 -17.90
C PHE A 37 -13.68 -31.77 -18.68
N ALA A 38 -13.71 -31.26 -19.90
CA ALA A 38 -14.89 -31.33 -20.76
C ALA A 38 -15.27 -32.79 -21.05
N GLU A 39 -14.31 -33.68 -21.26
CA GLU A 39 -14.62 -35.10 -21.49
C GLU A 39 -15.10 -35.83 -20.23
N ARG A 40 -14.44 -35.61 -19.10
CA ARG A 40 -14.69 -36.35 -17.86
C ARG A 40 -15.82 -35.77 -17.01
N LEU A 41 -16.05 -34.46 -17.04
CA LEU A 41 -16.98 -33.78 -16.15
C LEU A 41 -18.32 -33.42 -16.82
N THR A 42 -18.33 -33.19 -18.15
CA THR A 42 -19.60 -32.93 -18.88
C THR A 42 -20.65 -34.03 -18.69
N PRO A 43 -20.31 -35.34 -18.63
CA PRO A 43 -21.30 -36.39 -18.34
C PRO A 43 -22.03 -36.22 -17.00
N PHE A 44 -21.42 -35.52 -16.04
CA PHE A 44 -22.02 -35.18 -14.75
C PHE A 44 -22.78 -33.85 -14.78
N SER A 45 -23.04 -33.29 -15.96
CA SER A 45 -23.63 -31.95 -16.14
C SER A 45 -22.81 -30.83 -15.49
N PHE A 46 -21.52 -31.06 -15.26
CA PHE A 46 -20.62 -30.08 -14.69
C PHE A 46 -20.09 -29.15 -15.79
N ASN A 47 -20.30 -27.85 -15.61
CA ASN A 47 -19.78 -26.82 -16.50
C ASN A 47 -18.48 -26.27 -15.91
N ILE A 48 -17.37 -26.35 -16.65
CA ILE A 48 -16.07 -25.86 -16.17
C ILE A 48 -15.94 -24.34 -16.21
N TYR A 49 -16.62 -23.65 -17.13
CA TYR A 49 -16.41 -22.21 -17.31
C TYR A 49 -16.71 -21.37 -16.08
N PRO A 50 -17.79 -21.62 -15.30
CA PRO A 50 -18.03 -20.90 -14.05
C PRO A 50 -16.97 -21.16 -12.97
N VAL A 51 -16.21 -22.25 -13.06
CA VAL A 51 -15.25 -22.66 -12.01
C VAL A 51 -13.90 -21.96 -12.21
N LEU A 52 -13.67 -21.38 -13.38
CA LEU A 52 -12.50 -20.55 -13.67
C LEU A 52 -12.79 -19.15 -13.15
N VAL A 53 -12.38 -18.90 -11.92
CA VAL A 53 -12.54 -17.61 -11.24
C VAL A 53 -11.27 -16.79 -11.42
N VAL A 54 -11.43 -15.47 -11.46
CA VAL A 54 -10.31 -14.50 -11.45
C VAL A 54 -9.39 -14.72 -10.25
N ASP A 55 -8.12 -14.35 -10.38
CA ASP A 55 -7.13 -14.45 -9.32
C ASP A 55 -6.35 -13.14 -9.18
N LEU A 56 -6.61 -12.40 -8.09
CA LEU A 56 -6.06 -11.06 -7.84
C LEU A 56 -4.53 -11.07 -7.85
N MET A 57 -3.94 -12.14 -7.33
CA MET A 57 -2.50 -12.28 -7.21
C MET A 57 -1.80 -12.42 -8.57
N HIS A 58 -2.26 -13.35 -9.43
CA HIS A 58 -1.61 -13.66 -10.70
C HIS A 58 -2.04 -12.72 -11.84
N GLU A 59 -3.29 -12.30 -11.85
CA GLU A 59 -3.87 -11.48 -12.92
C GLU A 59 -3.57 -10.00 -12.69
N PHE A 60 -3.77 -9.50 -11.46
CA PHE A 60 -3.52 -8.10 -11.15
C PHE A 60 -2.11 -7.86 -10.61
N GLU A 61 -1.77 -8.35 -9.41
CA GLU A 61 -0.54 -7.97 -8.70
C GLU A 61 0.74 -8.37 -9.47
N LEU A 62 0.87 -9.65 -9.80
CA LEU A 62 1.99 -10.19 -10.60
C LEU A 62 1.79 -10.00 -12.11
N GLY A 63 0.61 -9.57 -12.53
CA GLY A 63 0.21 -9.43 -13.92
C GLY A 63 0.19 -7.98 -14.40
N VAL A 64 -0.99 -7.38 -14.32
CA VAL A 64 -1.25 -5.99 -14.74
C VAL A 64 -0.30 -5.02 -14.04
N LEU A 65 -0.24 -5.05 -12.71
CA LEU A 65 0.53 -4.11 -11.90
C LEU A 65 2.03 -4.25 -12.17
N LYS A 66 2.57 -5.46 -12.09
CA LYS A 66 3.97 -5.73 -12.43
C LYS A 66 4.32 -5.22 -13.84
N SER A 67 3.44 -5.44 -14.82
CA SER A 67 3.64 -4.95 -16.20
C SER A 67 3.68 -3.42 -16.26
N VAL A 68 2.73 -2.74 -15.60
CA VAL A 68 2.68 -1.26 -15.52
C VAL A 68 3.94 -0.70 -14.88
N ILE A 69 4.32 -1.16 -13.68
CA ILE A 69 5.48 -0.61 -12.98
C ILE A 69 6.77 -0.90 -13.75
N LYS A 70 6.92 -2.10 -14.33
CA LYS A 70 8.09 -2.46 -15.17
C LYS A 70 8.19 -1.51 -16.37
N HIS A 71 7.06 -1.15 -16.97
CA HIS A 71 7.03 -0.20 -18.07
C HIS A 71 7.38 1.22 -17.62
N LEU A 72 6.85 1.70 -16.49
CA LEU A 72 7.20 3.00 -15.91
C LEU A 72 8.70 3.12 -15.61
N ILE A 73 9.31 2.08 -15.03
CA ILE A 73 10.76 2.05 -14.77
C ILE A 73 11.57 2.10 -16.07
N ARG A 74 11.14 1.38 -17.12
CA ARG A 74 11.79 1.45 -18.44
C ARG A 74 11.73 2.86 -19.03
N ILE A 75 10.59 3.54 -18.91
CA ILE A 75 10.44 4.93 -19.33
C ILE A 75 11.42 5.82 -18.55
N LEU A 76 11.46 5.69 -17.22
CA LEU A 76 12.40 6.47 -16.40
C LEU A 76 13.85 6.24 -16.83
N TYR A 77 14.23 4.98 -17.07
CA TYR A 77 15.57 4.64 -17.54
C TYR A 77 15.91 5.26 -18.90
N ILE A 78 14.93 5.36 -19.81
CA ILE A 78 15.10 6.01 -21.11
C ILE A 78 15.21 7.53 -20.97
N ILE A 79 14.44 8.14 -20.08
CA ILE A 79 14.50 9.59 -19.82
C ILE A 79 15.85 9.95 -19.21
N ASP A 80 16.20 9.31 -18.10
CA ASP A 80 17.48 9.43 -17.41
C ASP A 80 17.65 8.26 -16.42
N PRO A 81 18.70 7.41 -16.57
CA PRO A 81 19.00 6.35 -15.61
C PRO A 81 19.11 6.83 -14.15
N GLY A 82 19.48 8.10 -13.92
CA GLY A 82 19.51 8.72 -12.60
C GLY A 82 18.15 8.73 -11.90
N LEU A 83 17.03 8.86 -12.64
CA LEU A 83 15.68 8.88 -12.10
C LEU A 83 15.29 7.53 -11.48
N VAL A 84 15.84 6.42 -11.97
CA VAL A 84 15.64 5.10 -11.36
C VAL A 84 16.33 5.02 -10.00
N SER A 85 17.50 5.63 -9.85
CA SER A 85 18.18 5.75 -8.56
C SER A 85 17.37 6.62 -7.60
N THR A 86 16.81 7.73 -8.07
CA THR A 86 15.90 8.58 -7.27
C THR A 86 14.65 7.81 -6.83
N LEU A 87 14.03 7.02 -7.72
CA LEU A 87 12.89 6.17 -7.39
C LEU A 87 13.24 5.18 -6.26
N ASN A 88 14.39 4.51 -6.39
CA ASN A 88 14.89 3.57 -5.37
C ASN A 88 15.11 4.26 -4.01
N GLN A 89 15.75 5.44 -4.00
CA GLN A 89 15.95 6.24 -2.79
C GLN A 89 14.64 6.65 -2.14
N ARG A 90 13.64 7.03 -2.95
CA ARG A 90 12.32 7.42 -2.46
C ARG A 90 11.60 6.26 -1.80
N PHE A 91 11.52 5.09 -2.45
CA PHE A 91 10.94 3.90 -1.83
C PHE A 91 11.65 3.52 -0.53
N ALA A 92 12.99 3.55 -0.50
CA ALA A 92 13.76 3.26 0.72
C ALA A 92 13.52 4.27 1.86
N ALA A 93 13.08 5.49 1.55
CA ALA A 93 12.75 6.53 2.52
C ALA A 93 11.29 6.46 3.03
N ILE A 94 10.45 5.59 2.46
CA ILE A 94 9.08 5.40 2.93
C ILE A 94 9.11 4.57 4.22
N PRO A 95 8.48 5.04 5.32
CA PRO A 95 8.45 4.29 6.57
C PRO A 95 7.60 3.01 6.42
N PRO A 96 7.91 1.93 7.14
CA PRO A 96 6.99 0.80 7.27
C PRO A 96 5.74 1.22 8.06
N PHE A 97 4.64 0.48 7.89
CA PHE A 97 3.37 0.78 8.56
C PHE A 97 2.57 -0.49 8.88
N GLY A 98 2.09 -0.58 10.12
CA GLY A 98 1.31 -1.72 10.62
C GLY A 98 2.16 -2.98 10.87
N ILE A 99 1.56 -3.97 11.54
CA ILE A 99 2.22 -5.26 11.84
C ILE A 99 2.27 -6.15 10.59
N ASP A 100 1.16 -6.20 9.85
CA ASP A 100 1.01 -6.97 8.61
C ASP A 100 0.81 -6.09 7.36
N GLY A 101 1.09 -4.78 7.50
CA GLY A 101 0.96 -3.80 6.43
C GLY A 101 2.23 -3.61 5.61
N ILE A 102 2.56 -2.34 5.32
CA ILE A 102 3.63 -1.93 4.41
C ILE A 102 5.00 -2.20 5.05
N ARG A 103 5.85 -2.95 4.34
CA ARG A 103 7.20 -3.29 4.80
C ARG A 103 8.27 -2.30 4.33
N CYS A 104 9.43 -2.36 4.96
CA CYS A 104 10.61 -1.64 4.49
C CYS A 104 10.97 -2.07 3.07
N PHE A 105 11.12 -1.11 2.18
CA PHE A 105 11.54 -1.37 0.81
C PHE A 105 13.04 -1.66 0.72
N PRO A 106 13.46 -2.62 -0.13
CA PRO A 106 14.87 -2.89 -0.37
C PRO A 106 15.55 -1.70 -1.09
N PRO A 107 16.87 -1.53 -0.96
CA PRO A 107 17.58 -0.41 -1.60
C PRO A 107 17.46 -0.32 -3.13
N ASN A 108 17.09 -1.42 -3.80
CA ASN A 108 16.94 -1.47 -5.26
C ASN A 108 15.61 -2.13 -5.66
N VAL A 109 14.50 -1.45 -5.36
CA VAL A 109 13.14 -1.85 -5.74
C VAL A 109 12.99 -1.98 -7.26
N ALA A 110 13.62 -1.09 -8.03
CA ALA A 110 13.46 -1.06 -9.49
C ALA A 110 13.97 -2.32 -10.20
N LYS A 111 14.84 -3.10 -9.55
CA LYS A 111 15.33 -4.38 -10.09
C LYS A 111 14.23 -5.45 -10.11
N MET A 112 13.19 -5.31 -9.30
CA MET A 112 12.06 -6.25 -9.22
C MET A 112 12.49 -7.72 -9.08
N ARG A 113 13.53 -7.98 -8.27
CA ARG A 113 13.99 -9.36 -8.00
C ARG A 113 12.99 -10.13 -7.13
N GLN A 114 12.14 -9.41 -6.41
CA GLN A 114 11.12 -9.95 -5.54
C GLN A 114 10.03 -10.61 -6.39
N ARG A 115 9.81 -11.90 -6.17
CA ARG A 115 8.78 -12.68 -6.87
C ARG A 115 7.44 -12.75 -6.13
N VAL A 116 7.34 -12.14 -4.94
CA VAL A 116 6.17 -12.26 -4.07
C VAL A 116 5.17 -11.14 -4.37
N ALA A 117 3.91 -11.51 -4.58
CA ALA A 117 2.84 -10.59 -4.95
C ALA A 117 2.63 -9.45 -3.93
N ARG A 118 2.77 -9.76 -2.62
CA ARG A 118 2.72 -8.78 -1.53
C ARG A 118 3.70 -7.60 -1.73
N HIS A 119 4.88 -7.85 -2.32
CA HIS A 119 5.82 -6.76 -2.60
C HIS A 119 5.28 -5.78 -3.64
N PHE A 120 4.60 -6.29 -4.68
CA PHE A 120 3.97 -5.45 -5.68
C PHE A 120 2.79 -4.68 -5.11
N GLU A 121 2.01 -5.29 -4.22
CA GLU A 121 0.99 -4.59 -3.45
C GLU A 121 1.57 -3.41 -2.65
N ASP A 122 2.58 -3.65 -1.80
CA ASP A 122 3.24 -2.58 -1.03
C ASP A 122 3.75 -1.47 -1.95
N MET A 123 4.34 -1.85 -3.09
CA MET A 123 4.78 -0.89 -4.12
C MET A 123 3.64 -0.06 -4.67
N LEU A 124 2.47 -0.66 -4.98
CA LEU A 124 1.30 0.07 -5.49
C LEU A 124 0.75 1.04 -4.46
N GLN A 125 0.61 0.61 -3.20
CA GLN A 125 0.14 1.46 -2.11
C GLN A 125 1.03 2.69 -1.90
N CYS A 126 2.32 2.58 -2.24
CA CYS A 126 3.31 3.63 -2.08
C CYS A 126 3.74 4.31 -3.40
N ALA A 127 3.16 3.93 -4.53
CA ALA A 127 3.67 4.31 -5.85
C ALA A 127 3.51 5.81 -6.14
N ILE A 128 2.38 6.40 -5.77
CA ILE A 128 2.03 7.77 -6.16
C ILE A 128 3.09 8.78 -5.67
N PRO A 129 3.45 8.83 -4.36
CA PRO A 129 4.49 9.74 -3.90
C PRO A 129 5.88 9.40 -4.47
N ALA A 130 6.19 8.11 -4.65
CA ALA A 130 7.49 7.67 -5.14
C ALA A 130 7.75 8.13 -6.59
N PHE A 131 6.74 8.02 -7.47
CA PHE A 131 6.84 8.39 -8.88
C PHE A 131 6.61 9.87 -9.17
N GLU A 132 6.00 10.63 -8.26
CA GLU A 132 5.65 12.03 -8.50
C GLU A 132 6.86 12.92 -8.85
N GLY A 133 6.75 13.69 -9.92
CA GLY A 133 7.77 14.61 -10.38
C GLY A 133 8.97 13.93 -11.05
N LEU A 134 8.92 12.61 -11.30
CA LEU A 134 9.95 11.91 -12.06
C LEU A 134 9.71 11.96 -13.58
N PHE A 135 8.51 12.35 -14.02
CA PHE A 135 8.15 12.45 -15.42
C PHE A 135 7.95 13.92 -15.84
N PRO A 136 8.18 14.25 -17.11
CA PRO A 136 8.07 15.63 -17.58
C PRO A 136 6.61 16.08 -17.72
N GLY A 137 6.31 17.27 -17.17
CA GLY A 137 5.11 18.04 -17.49
C GLY A 137 3.79 17.28 -17.36
N LYS A 138 3.08 17.11 -18.47
CA LYS A 138 1.73 16.49 -18.51
C LYS A 138 1.76 14.98 -18.25
N ASP A 139 2.92 14.33 -18.45
CA ASP A 139 3.03 12.88 -18.31
C ASP A 139 3.00 12.45 -16.84
N ASP A 140 3.58 13.27 -15.96
CA ASP A 140 3.52 13.08 -14.51
C ASP A 140 2.07 13.04 -13.99
N ALA A 141 1.23 13.94 -14.49
CA ALA A 141 -0.18 14.00 -14.09
C ALA A 141 -0.96 12.76 -14.54
N ILE A 142 -0.65 12.20 -15.72
CA ILE A 142 -1.27 10.97 -16.23
C ILE A 142 -0.82 9.78 -15.38
N ILE A 143 0.47 9.68 -15.09
CA ILE A 143 1.03 8.55 -14.34
C ILE A 143 0.52 8.55 -12.90
N LYS A 144 0.47 9.71 -12.23
CA LYS A 144 -0.16 9.81 -10.90
C LYS A 144 -1.61 9.36 -10.92
N ARG A 145 -2.37 9.78 -11.92
CA ARG A 145 -3.78 9.41 -12.07
C ARG A 145 -3.95 7.91 -12.35
N LEU A 146 -3.13 7.34 -13.23
CA LEU A 146 -3.10 5.90 -13.52
C LEU A 146 -2.80 5.09 -12.26
N LEU A 147 -1.75 5.47 -11.51
CA LEU A 147 -1.37 4.81 -10.26
C LEU A 147 -2.50 4.90 -9.23
N PHE A 148 -3.15 6.06 -9.09
CA PHE A 148 -4.32 6.19 -8.23
C PHE A 148 -5.47 5.29 -8.64
N ARG A 149 -5.82 5.22 -9.93
CA ARG A 149 -6.90 4.35 -10.40
C ARG A 149 -6.58 2.86 -10.26
N LEU A 150 -5.31 2.48 -10.37
CA LEU A 150 -4.85 1.13 -10.07
C LEU A 150 -5.03 0.81 -8.58
N SER A 151 -4.62 1.71 -7.69
CA SER A 151 -4.79 1.55 -6.23
C SER A 151 -6.26 1.53 -5.82
N GLU A 152 -7.10 2.40 -6.39
CA GLU A 152 -8.54 2.46 -6.13
C GLU A 152 -9.25 1.16 -6.54
N TRP A 153 -8.98 0.67 -7.76
CA TRP A 153 -9.55 -0.59 -8.22
C TRP A 153 -9.07 -1.78 -7.37
N HIS A 154 -7.77 -1.82 -7.04
CA HIS A 154 -7.20 -2.89 -6.21
C HIS A 154 -7.78 -2.90 -4.79
N ALA A 155 -7.89 -1.72 -4.15
CA ALA A 155 -8.48 -1.58 -2.82
C ALA A 155 -9.93 -2.08 -2.79
N LEU A 156 -10.74 -1.73 -3.81
CA LEU A 156 -12.11 -2.21 -3.95
C LEU A 156 -12.18 -3.72 -4.23
N ALA A 157 -11.32 -4.25 -5.11
CA ALA A 157 -11.31 -5.66 -5.46
C ALA A 157 -10.89 -6.56 -4.27
N LYS A 158 -10.11 -6.01 -3.34
CA LYS A 158 -9.56 -6.71 -2.17
C LYS A 158 -10.44 -6.58 -0.91
N LEU A 159 -11.61 -5.95 -1.00
CA LEU A 159 -12.53 -5.89 0.15
C LEU A 159 -13.00 -7.30 0.53
N GLN A 160 -13.09 -7.54 1.84
CA GLN A 160 -13.57 -8.81 2.41
C GLN A 160 -15.08 -8.83 2.63
N VAL A 161 -15.73 -7.67 2.50
CA VAL A 161 -17.18 -7.53 2.53
C VAL A 161 -17.62 -6.58 1.42
N HIS A 162 -18.59 -7.01 0.62
CA HIS A 162 -19.17 -6.23 -0.45
C HIS A 162 -20.64 -5.95 -0.23
N SER A 163 -21.06 -4.73 -0.56
CA SER A 163 -22.45 -4.33 -0.75
C SER A 163 -22.71 -4.11 -2.25
N ASP A 164 -23.98 -3.94 -2.62
CA ASP A 164 -24.32 -3.55 -4.00
C ASP A 164 -23.63 -2.23 -4.40
N GLU A 165 -23.49 -1.29 -3.46
CA GLU A 165 -22.80 -0.03 -3.66
C GLU A 165 -21.29 -0.22 -3.89
N SER A 166 -20.59 -1.01 -3.06
CA SER A 166 -19.15 -1.21 -3.26
C SER A 166 -18.84 -1.99 -4.56
N LEU A 167 -19.74 -2.87 -5.00
CA LEU A 167 -19.63 -3.54 -6.31
C LEU A 167 -19.88 -2.57 -7.47
N ASN A 168 -20.82 -1.63 -7.34
CA ASN A 168 -21.02 -0.56 -8.32
C ASN A 168 -19.77 0.34 -8.41
N GLN A 169 -19.19 0.69 -7.27
CA GLN A 169 -17.94 1.45 -7.21
C GLN A 169 -16.78 0.69 -7.84
N LEU A 170 -16.65 -0.63 -7.63
CA LEU A 170 -15.63 -1.46 -8.29
C LEU A 170 -15.77 -1.40 -9.82
N ASN A 171 -17.00 -1.50 -10.34
CA ASN A 171 -17.27 -1.39 -11.77
C ASN A 171 -16.97 0.02 -12.32
N LEU A 172 -17.29 1.07 -11.55
CA LEU A 172 -16.98 2.45 -11.92
C LEU A 172 -15.47 2.72 -11.91
N ALA A 173 -14.77 2.24 -10.87
CA ALA A 173 -13.32 2.31 -10.76
C ALA A 173 -12.65 1.61 -11.95
N LEU A 174 -13.17 0.46 -12.39
CA LEU A 174 -12.67 -0.22 -13.59
C LEU A 174 -12.84 0.64 -14.86
N LYS A 175 -13.99 1.28 -15.05
CA LYS A 175 -14.22 2.17 -16.21
C LYS A 175 -13.22 3.33 -16.21
N LYS A 176 -13.00 3.94 -15.05
CA LYS A 176 -12.03 5.03 -14.87
C LYS A 176 -10.60 4.53 -15.12
N LEU A 177 -10.22 3.40 -14.55
CA LEU A 177 -8.93 2.77 -14.76
C LEU A 177 -8.68 2.44 -16.24
N ALA A 178 -9.67 1.87 -16.93
CA ALA A 178 -9.58 1.58 -18.35
C ALA A 178 -9.31 2.86 -19.15
N ALA A 179 -10.04 3.94 -18.89
CA ALA A 179 -9.83 5.23 -19.56
C ALA A 179 -8.39 5.76 -19.36
N GLU A 180 -7.83 5.66 -18.16
CA GLU A 180 -6.46 6.06 -17.87
C GLU A 180 -5.43 5.15 -18.54
N ILE A 181 -5.64 3.83 -18.58
CA ILE A 181 -4.79 2.88 -19.30
C ILE A 181 -4.77 3.19 -20.80
N TRP A 182 -5.94 3.45 -21.39
CA TRP A 182 -6.08 3.84 -22.79
C TRP A 182 -5.37 5.18 -23.07
N GLN A 183 -5.51 6.16 -22.17
CA GLN A 183 -4.83 7.44 -22.31
C GLN A 183 -3.31 7.27 -22.21
N PHE A 184 -2.83 6.45 -21.27
CA PHE A 184 -1.42 6.13 -21.09
C PHE A 184 -0.83 5.44 -22.33
N GLN A 185 -1.57 4.52 -22.94
CA GLN A 185 -1.17 3.87 -24.19
C GLN A 185 -1.16 4.84 -25.38
N LYS A 186 -2.22 5.65 -25.54
CA LYS A 186 -2.42 6.54 -26.72
C LYS A 186 -1.44 7.70 -26.76
N LYS A 187 -1.08 8.28 -25.61
CA LYS A 187 -0.23 9.49 -25.56
C LYS A 187 1.24 9.26 -25.91
N GLY A 188 1.64 8.03 -26.24
CA GLY A 188 2.89 7.85 -26.96
C GLY A 188 4.14 8.21 -26.16
N LEU A 189 4.13 8.02 -24.84
CA LEU A 189 5.38 7.72 -24.10
C LEU A 189 6.14 6.50 -24.69
N ILE A 190 5.49 5.83 -25.65
CA ILE A 190 5.83 4.59 -26.35
C ILE A 190 6.42 4.85 -27.76
N ARG A 191 6.51 6.09 -28.28
CA ARG A 191 7.24 6.33 -29.54
C ARG A 191 8.72 6.57 -29.27
N THR A 192 9.48 5.47 -29.25
CA THR A 192 10.93 5.48 -29.44
C THR A 192 11.30 6.29 -30.68
N GLY A 193 12.13 7.32 -30.51
CA GLY A 193 12.97 7.88 -31.58
C GLY A 193 12.55 9.24 -32.15
N GLY A 194 13.23 10.29 -31.71
CA GLY A 194 13.55 11.41 -32.61
C GLY A 194 14.58 10.97 -33.67
N PRO A 195 14.69 11.65 -34.81
CA PRO A 195 15.56 11.23 -35.90
C PRO A 195 17.02 11.59 -35.59
N THR A 196 17.79 10.65 -35.07
CA THR A 196 19.26 10.79 -35.02
C THR A 196 19.95 9.49 -35.44
N THR A 197 20.42 9.52 -36.70
CA THR A 197 21.63 8.87 -37.24
C THR A 197 22.03 7.50 -36.68
N SER A 198 21.75 6.50 -37.52
CA SER A 198 22.46 5.23 -37.69
C SER A 198 23.72 5.00 -36.86
N THR A 199 23.60 4.20 -35.81
CA THR A 199 24.66 3.26 -35.40
C THR A 199 24.03 1.98 -34.87
N SER A 200 24.60 0.85 -35.28
CA SER A 200 24.08 -0.50 -35.16
C SER A 200 24.06 -1.06 -33.73
N SER A 201 22.91 -1.03 -33.07
CA SER A 201 22.41 -2.10 -32.19
C SER A 201 20.87 -1.98 -32.11
N THR A 202 20.17 -2.73 -32.95
CA THR A 202 18.71 -2.64 -33.07
C THR A 202 18.03 -3.35 -31.91
N ALA A 203 17.97 -2.72 -30.74
CA ALA A 203 17.04 -3.12 -29.69
C ALA A 203 15.61 -2.89 -30.20
N ARG A 204 14.79 -3.95 -30.26
CA ARG A 204 13.39 -3.84 -30.70
C ARG A 204 12.62 -2.94 -29.72
N PRO A 205 11.83 -1.97 -30.20
CA PRO A 205 11.00 -1.14 -29.32
C PRO A 205 9.96 -2.01 -28.62
N LYS A 206 9.96 -2.04 -27.28
CA LYS A 206 8.96 -2.79 -26.49
C LYS A 206 7.77 -1.88 -26.20
N SER A 207 6.63 -2.19 -26.82
CA SER A 207 5.35 -1.51 -26.57
C SER A 207 4.69 -2.01 -25.28
N PHE A 208 3.83 -1.19 -24.70
CA PHE A 208 2.95 -1.59 -23.60
C PHE A 208 1.71 -2.28 -24.18
N ASN A 209 1.61 -3.61 -24.01
CA ASN A 209 0.50 -4.40 -24.53
C ASN A 209 -0.61 -4.53 -23.48
N ILE A 210 -1.78 -3.98 -23.80
CA ILE A 210 -3.00 -4.09 -22.97
C ILE A 210 -3.95 -5.18 -23.45
N LEU A 211 -3.72 -5.76 -24.64
CA LEU A 211 -4.52 -6.82 -25.24
C LEU A 211 -4.10 -8.19 -24.70
N THR A 212 -4.03 -8.31 -23.38
CA THR A 212 -3.71 -9.57 -22.72
C THR A 212 -4.88 -10.01 -21.86
N TYR A 213 -5.02 -11.32 -21.66
CA TYR A 213 -6.07 -11.89 -20.81
C TYR A 213 -6.15 -11.20 -19.44
N LYS A 214 -5.00 -10.85 -18.84
CA LYS A 214 -4.93 -10.25 -17.51
C LYS A 214 -5.64 -8.90 -17.41
N PHE A 215 -5.55 -8.05 -18.44
CA PHE A 215 -6.29 -6.78 -18.47
C PHE A 215 -7.79 -7.01 -18.72
N HIS A 216 -8.15 -8.00 -19.54
CA HIS A 216 -9.55 -8.34 -19.79
C HIS A 216 -10.25 -8.94 -18.56
N ALA A 217 -9.54 -9.77 -17.79
CA ALA A 217 -10.03 -10.40 -16.57
C ALA A 217 -10.47 -9.40 -15.49
N LEU A 218 -9.94 -8.16 -15.51
CA LEU A 218 -10.37 -7.10 -14.58
C LEU A 218 -11.89 -6.84 -14.63
N GLY A 219 -12.52 -7.05 -15.79
CA GLY A 219 -13.97 -6.94 -15.98
C GLY A 219 -14.79 -8.04 -15.32
N ASP A 220 -14.17 -9.17 -14.98
CA ASP A 220 -14.86 -10.34 -14.43
C ASP A 220 -14.86 -10.35 -12.89
N TYR A 221 -14.16 -9.44 -12.22
CA TYR A 221 -14.08 -9.40 -10.75
C TYR A 221 -15.43 -9.16 -10.09
N SER A 222 -16.17 -8.12 -10.49
CA SER A 222 -17.46 -7.82 -9.87
C SER A 222 -18.44 -9.00 -9.96
N ARG A 223 -18.50 -9.63 -11.14
CA ARG A 223 -19.34 -10.81 -11.36
C ARG A 223 -18.86 -12.02 -10.58
N SER A 224 -17.54 -12.25 -10.55
CA SER A 224 -16.95 -13.35 -9.79
C SER A 224 -17.25 -13.21 -8.30
N ILE A 225 -17.11 -11.99 -7.76
CA ILE A 225 -17.38 -11.69 -6.37
C ILE A 225 -18.86 -11.96 -6.02
N GLN A 226 -19.78 -11.55 -6.89
CA GLN A 226 -21.21 -11.83 -6.73
C GLN A 226 -21.54 -13.33 -6.73
N MET A 227 -20.83 -14.14 -7.52
CA MET A 227 -21.13 -15.57 -7.67
C MET A 227 -20.43 -16.45 -6.63
N PHE A 228 -19.21 -16.08 -6.20
CA PHE A 228 -18.33 -16.95 -5.42
C PHE A 228 -17.92 -16.37 -4.06
N GLY A 229 -18.27 -15.12 -3.77
CA GLY A 229 -17.79 -14.41 -2.58
C GLY A 229 -16.52 -13.62 -2.84
N THR A 230 -15.92 -13.08 -1.80
CA THR A 230 -14.77 -12.16 -1.89
C THR A 230 -13.49 -12.85 -2.33
N THR A 231 -12.53 -12.11 -2.89
CA THR A 231 -11.33 -12.68 -3.53
C THR A 231 -10.42 -13.46 -2.58
N ASP A 232 -10.45 -13.15 -1.28
CA ASP A 232 -9.73 -13.86 -0.23
C ASP A 232 -10.24 -15.31 -0.03
N SER A 233 -11.49 -15.59 -0.40
CA SER A 233 -12.08 -16.93 -0.26
C SER A 233 -11.51 -17.95 -1.26
N TYR A 234 -10.99 -17.50 -2.41
CA TYR A 234 -10.48 -18.36 -3.48
C TYR A 234 -9.10 -17.95 -4.02
N THR A 235 -8.41 -17.03 -3.32
CA THR A 235 -7.06 -16.60 -3.70
C THR A 235 -6.07 -17.76 -3.75
N MET A 236 -5.26 -17.81 -4.81
CA MET A 236 -4.17 -18.79 -4.91
C MET A 236 -3.01 -18.52 -3.94
N GLN A 237 -2.98 -17.37 -3.26
CA GLN A 237 -1.96 -17.02 -2.28
C GLN A 237 -1.85 -18.08 -1.16
N THR A 238 -3.00 -18.61 -0.71
CA THR A 238 -3.06 -19.70 0.29
C THR A 238 -2.36 -20.96 -0.20
N GLY A 239 -2.59 -21.31 -1.47
CA GLY A 239 -1.95 -22.46 -2.12
C GLY A 239 -0.44 -22.27 -2.30
N GLU A 240 -0.01 -21.07 -2.68
CA GLU A 240 1.41 -20.74 -2.85
C GLU A 240 2.18 -20.78 -1.52
N LEU A 241 1.61 -20.22 -0.44
CA LEU A 241 2.20 -20.30 0.91
C LEU A 241 2.34 -21.76 1.38
N ALA A 242 1.33 -22.59 1.13
CA ALA A 242 1.41 -24.02 1.43
C ALA A 242 2.51 -24.72 0.58
N HIS A 243 2.65 -24.33 -0.68
CA HIS A 243 3.68 -24.86 -1.57
C HIS A 243 5.10 -24.50 -1.12
N HIS A 244 5.33 -23.29 -0.58
CA HIS A 244 6.61 -22.90 0.02
C HIS A 244 7.00 -23.83 1.17
N MET A 245 6.05 -24.15 2.03
CA MET A 245 6.27 -25.10 3.13
C MET A 245 6.65 -26.49 2.61
N ILE A 246 5.95 -26.97 1.58
CA ILE A 246 6.22 -28.27 0.96
C ILE A 246 7.61 -28.29 0.33
N LYS A 247 8.03 -27.22 -0.36
CA LYS A 247 9.39 -27.08 -0.91
C LYS A 247 10.46 -27.14 0.18
N LYS A 248 10.26 -26.43 1.31
CA LYS A 248 11.17 -26.49 2.47
C LYS A 248 11.26 -27.91 3.01
N PHE A 249 10.13 -28.58 3.18
CA PHE A 249 10.12 -29.98 3.63
C PHE A 249 10.81 -30.92 2.64
N TYR A 250 10.57 -30.73 1.34
CA TYR A 250 11.15 -31.54 0.27
C TYR A 250 12.68 -31.50 0.28
N ARG A 251 13.29 -30.31 0.48
CA ARG A 251 14.76 -30.14 0.63
C ARG A 251 15.34 -30.99 1.76
N HIS A 252 14.53 -31.29 2.78
CA HIS A 252 14.94 -32.05 3.95
C HIS A 252 14.56 -33.54 3.85
N THR A 253 14.16 -34.02 2.67
CA THR A 253 13.88 -35.44 2.40
C THR A 253 15.02 -36.10 1.62
N ASN A 254 15.13 -37.42 1.73
CA ASN A 254 16.06 -38.22 0.93
C ASN A 254 15.53 -38.54 -0.49
N LYS A 255 14.42 -37.91 -0.92
CA LYS A 255 13.77 -38.04 -2.22
C LYS A 255 13.35 -39.46 -2.67
N ARG A 256 13.34 -40.46 -1.77
CA ARG A 256 12.98 -41.86 -2.10
C ARG A 256 11.50 -42.18 -1.90
N ASP A 257 10.91 -41.70 -0.81
CA ASP A 257 9.47 -41.81 -0.52
C ASP A 257 8.97 -40.44 -0.07
N VAL A 258 8.80 -39.57 -1.08
CA VAL A 258 8.56 -38.13 -0.90
C VAL A 258 7.26 -37.90 -0.13
N ALA A 259 6.18 -38.59 -0.48
CA ALA A 259 4.88 -38.41 0.16
C ALA A 259 4.92 -38.74 1.66
N THR A 260 5.50 -39.89 2.03
CA THR A 260 5.63 -40.28 3.44
C THR A 260 6.59 -39.36 4.20
N ALA A 261 7.68 -38.92 3.55
CA ALA A 261 8.65 -38.03 4.15
C ALA A 261 8.07 -36.63 4.43
N LEU A 262 7.36 -36.05 3.46
CA LEU A 262 6.64 -34.77 3.61
C LEU A 262 5.59 -34.86 4.72
N THR A 263 4.79 -35.93 4.74
CA THR A 263 3.78 -36.15 5.78
C THR A 263 4.40 -36.25 7.18
N LYS A 264 5.56 -36.91 7.31
CA LYS A 264 6.28 -36.98 8.59
C LYS A 264 6.80 -35.61 9.03
N GLN A 265 7.26 -34.76 8.10
CA GLN A 265 7.73 -33.42 8.44
C GLN A 265 6.58 -32.48 8.82
N GLU A 266 5.48 -32.49 8.07
CA GLU A 266 4.26 -31.75 8.42
C GLU A 266 3.80 -32.12 9.84
N ARG A 267 3.64 -33.42 10.13
CA ARG A 267 3.23 -33.88 11.48
C ARG A 267 4.18 -33.46 12.58
N ARG A 268 5.49 -33.46 12.32
CA ARG A 268 6.50 -32.98 13.28
C ARG A 268 6.34 -31.48 13.53
N ARG A 269 6.21 -30.68 12.48
CA ARG A 269 5.99 -29.23 12.60
C ARG A 269 4.70 -28.92 13.34
N THR A 270 3.59 -29.56 12.98
CA THR A 270 2.29 -29.39 13.63
C THR A 270 2.35 -29.78 15.11
N ARG A 271 3.11 -30.83 15.46
CA ARG A 271 3.34 -31.20 16.86
C ARG A 271 4.18 -30.16 17.60
N ILE A 272 5.25 -29.65 16.99
CA ILE A 272 6.10 -28.59 17.56
C ILE A 272 5.27 -27.32 17.75
N GLN A 273 4.48 -26.90 16.77
CA GLN A 273 3.61 -25.72 16.87
C GLN A 273 2.54 -25.87 17.96
N ARG A 274 1.98 -27.07 18.17
CA ARG A 274 1.06 -27.31 19.29
C ARG A 274 1.76 -27.22 20.64
N GLN A 275 2.97 -27.76 20.73
CA GLN A 275 3.78 -27.68 21.96
C GLN A 275 4.25 -26.25 22.24
N LEU A 276 4.69 -25.51 21.21
CA LEU A 276 4.99 -24.09 21.36
C LEU A 276 3.74 -23.28 21.65
N GLY A 277 2.59 -23.58 21.04
CA GLY A 277 1.32 -22.92 21.37
C GLY A 277 0.97 -23.08 22.86
N ASP A 278 1.05 -24.30 23.38
CA ASP A 278 0.87 -24.57 24.82
C ASP A 278 1.92 -23.83 25.68
N HIS A 279 3.19 -23.78 25.26
CA HIS A 279 4.24 -23.06 26.00
C HIS A 279 4.18 -21.53 25.85
N THR A 280 3.67 -20.99 24.74
CA THR A 280 3.47 -19.55 24.56
C THR A 280 2.28 -19.08 25.38
N SER A 281 1.24 -19.92 25.50
CA SER A 281 0.14 -19.71 26.45
C SER A 281 0.63 -19.76 27.91
N GLU A 282 1.59 -20.63 28.25
CA GLU A 282 2.22 -20.67 29.58
C GLU A 282 3.26 -19.56 29.82
N GLU A 283 4.01 -19.10 28.82
CA GLU A 283 5.02 -18.03 28.93
C GLU A 283 4.41 -16.61 28.83
N MET A 284 3.34 -16.39 28.05
CA MET A 284 2.51 -15.17 28.16
C MET A 284 1.86 -15.05 29.54
N SER A 285 1.62 -16.19 30.22
CA SER A 285 1.14 -16.22 31.60
C SER A 285 2.24 -15.94 32.64
N LEU A 286 3.54 -15.99 32.28
CA LEU A 286 4.65 -15.87 33.23
C LEU A 286 5.47 -14.56 33.12
N GLY A 287 5.17 -13.69 32.15
CA GLY A 287 5.72 -12.34 32.04
C GLY A 287 4.91 -11.24 32.74
N THR A 288 3.66 -11.54 33.13
CA THR A 288 2.75 -10.57 33.77
C THR A 288 2.61 -10.89 35.24
N LEU A 289 3.47 -10.31 36.10
CA LEU A 289 3.10 -10.15 37.50
C LEU A 289 2.01 -9.07 37.61
N SER A 290 0.77 -9.45 37.33
CA SER A 290 -0.44 -8.87 37.91
C SER A 290 -1.60 -9.87 37.84
N PRO A 291 -2.48 -9.85 38.86
CA PRO A 291 -3.22 -11.03 39.30
C PRO A 291 -4.32 -11.43 38.31
N ASP A 292 -4.25 -12.68 37.86
CA ASP A 292 -5.35 -13.62 37.54
C ASP A 292 -6.61 -12.97 36.93
N GLY A 293 -6.71 -12.95 35.58
CA GLY A 293 -8.00 -12.78 34.86
C GLY A 293 -8.15 -11.61 33.87
N MET A 294 -7.08 -10.90 33.46
CA MET A 294 -7.17 -9.64 32.68
C MET A 294 -6.97 -9.74 31.15
N GLU A 295 -6.77 -10.92 30.56
CA GLU A 295 -6.46 -11.01 29.12
C GLU A 295 -7.71 -10.87 28.23
N GLU A 296 -8.87 -11.38 28.68
CA GLU A 296 -10.15 -11.19 27.98
C GLU A 296 -10.69 -9.74 28.10
N SER A 297 -10.23 -8.98 29.11
CA SER A 297 -10.72 -7.62 29.41
C SER A 297 -10.08 -6.51 28.56
N LEU A 298 -8.86 -6.70 28.04
CA LEU A 298 -8.12 -5.66 27.32
C LEU A 298 -8.73 -5.31 25.94
N THR A 299 -9.55 -6.21 25.38
CA THR A 299 -10.22 -5.99 24.08
C THR A 299 -11.50 -5.15 24.19
N GLU A 300 -11.99 -4.87 25.40
CA GLU A 300 -13.17 -4.01 25.63
C GLU A 300 -12.82 -2.53 25.71
N TYR A 301 -11.57 -2.19 26.04
CA TYR A 301 -11.11 -0.81 26.11
C TYR A 301 -10.83 -0.27 24.71
N HIS A 302 -11.13 1.00 24.50
CA HIS A 302 -10.79 1.70 23.25
C HIS A 302 -9.28 1.75 23.02
N HIS A 303 -8.50 2.02 24.06
CA HIS A 303 -7.05 2.08 23.98
C HIS A 303 -6.42 1.44 25.21
N VAL A 304 -5.17 0.99 25.06
CA VAL A 304 -4.36 0.42 26.13
C VAL A 304 -3.02 1.13 26.17
N MET A 305 -2.66 1.64 27.35
CA MET A 305 -1.36 2.23 27.64
C MET A 305 -0.80 1.58 28.91
N CYS A 306 0.38 0.96 28.81
CA CYS A 306 0.97 0.29 29.97
C CYS A 306 1.69 1.29 30.89
N ALA A 307 1.16 1.50 32.09
CA ALA A 307 1.77 2.31 33.14
C ALA A 307 2.79 1.49 33.96
N LEU A 308 4.00 1.30 33.42
CA LEU A 308 5.06 0.59 34.14
C LEU A 308 5.84 1.53 35.07
N PRO A 309 5.97 1.25 36.38
CA PRO A 309 6.72 2.11 37.31
C PRO A 309 8.19 2.31 36.95
N CYS A 310 8.81 1.37 36.22
CA CYS A 310 10.17 1.51 35.72
C CYS A 310 10.32 2.60 34.64
N ASN A 311 9.22 3.02 34.02
CA ASN A 311 9.19 4.12 33.03
C ASN A 311 8.88 5.48 33.69
N ALA A 312 9.16 5.62 34.98
CA ALA A 312 9.06 6.89 35.67
C ALA A 312 10.00 7.91 35.01
N PHE A 313 9.42 9.02 34.57
CA PHE A 313 10.04 10.08 33.80
C PHE A 313 10.00 11.39 34.58
N ASN A 314 11.16 12.03 34.74
CA ASN A 314 11.25 13.33 35.36
C ASN A 314 10.93 14.43 34.32
N LEU A 315 9.63 14.67 34.14
CA LEU A 315 9.11 15.66 33.21
C LEU A 315 9.62 17.07 33.53
N ALA A 316 9.78 17.43 34.80
CA ALA A 316 10.32 18.73 35.19
C ALA A 316 11.77 18.96 34.70
N SER A 317 12.64 17.96 34.81
CA SER A 317 14.01 18.03 34.30
C SER A 317 14.05 18.11 32.79
N PHE A 318 13.24 17.27 32.13
CA PHE A 318 13.12 17.28 30.67
C PHE A 318 12.69 18.65 30.11
N LEU A 319 11.68 19.29 30.73
CA LEU A 319 11.20 20.60 30.29
C LEU A 319 12.27 21.70 30.48
N ARG A 320 13.09 21.61 31.53
CA ARG A 320 14.21 22.55 31.74
C ARG A 320 15.34 22.35 30.75
N GLU A 321 15.69 21.10 30.46
CA GLU A 321 16.78 20.77 29.53
C GLU A 321 16.48 21.19 28.09
N ASN A 322 15.19 21.28 27.74
CA ASN A 322 14.72 21.60 26.40
C ASN A 322 13.95 22.93 26.36
N GLU A 323 14.16 23.85 27.31
CA GLU A 323 13.42 25.12 27.46
C GLU A 323 13.45 26.00 26.18
N SER A 324 14.50 25.88 25.37
CA SER A 324 14.65 26.61 24.11
C SER A 324 13.90 26.00 22.92
N ASP A 325 13.32 24.81 23.06
CA ASP A 325 12.56 24.11 22.02
C ASP A 325 11.14 24.70 21.92
N PRO A 326 10.68 25.16 20.73
CA PRO A 326 9.31 25.63 20.53
C PRO A 326 8.23 24.64 20.99
N ALA A 327 8.49 23.33 20.92
CA ALA A 327 7.54 22.30 21.32
C ALA A 327 7.15 22.39 22.82
N ILE A 328 8.05 22.93 23.66
CA ILE A 328 7.87 23.02 25.11
C ILE A 328 7.29 24.36 25.56
N LYS A 329 7.16 25.32 24.63
CA LYS A 329 6.54 26.61 24.91
C LYS A 329 5.13 26.41 25.46
N ASN A 330 4.88 26.97 26.65
CA ASN A 330 3.60 26.87 27.35
C ASN A 330 3.12 25.43 27.64
N PHE A 331 4.04 24.46 27.69
CA PHE A 331 3.70 23.05 27.92
C PHE A 331 2.82 22.83 29.16
N VAL A 332 3.25 23.33 30.32
CA VAL A 332 2.53 23.09 31.59
C VAL A 332 1.15 23.77 31.62
N PRO A 333 0.99 25.06 31.23
CA PRO A 333 -0.33 25.66 31.07
C PRO A 333 -1.27 24.87 30.16
N LYS A 334 -0.85 24.52 28.94
CA LYS A 334 -1.66 23.73 27.99
C LYS A 334 -2.05 22.37 28.55
N MET A 335 -1.09 21.67 29.18
CA MET A 335 -1.35 20.37 29.79
C MET A 335 -2.42 20.47 30.89
N LYS A 336 -2.36 21.52 31.72
CA LYS A 336 -3.37 21.76 32.76
C LYS A 336 -4.72 22.13 32.17
N ASP A 337 -4.75 22.94 31.10
CA ASP A 337 -5.98 23.33 30.41
C ASP A 337 -6.67 22.11 29.80
N HIS A 338 -5.92 21.23 29.14
CA HIS A 338 -6.42 19.95 28.63
C HIS A 338 -6.97 19.04 29.74
N LEU A 339 -6.20 18.85 30.82
CA LEU A 339 -6.63 18.01 31.96
C LEU A 339 -7.86 18.57 32.67
N LEU A 340 -7.93 19.89 32.88
CA LEU A 340 -9.10 20.54 33.49
C LEU A 340 -10.32 20.43 32.59
N SER A 341 -10.20 20.65 31.28
CA SER A 341 -11.31 20.49 30.33
C SER A 341 -11.94 19.11 30.43
N ARG A 342 -11.12 18.06 30.50
CA ARG A 342 -11.58 16.68 30.68
C ARG A 342 -12.21 16.43 32.04
N LEU A 343 -11.63 16.96 33.12
CA LEU A 343 -12.18 16.85 34.47
C LEU A 343 -13.53 17.58 34.63
N TYR A 344 -13.75 18.65 33.86
CA TYR A 344 -15.03 19.36 33.79
C TYR A 344 -16.04 18.71 32.84
N GLY A 345 -15.60 17.74 32.02
CA GLY A 345 -16.45 17.09 31.03
C GLY A 345 -16.82 17.98 29.85
N TYR A 346 -15.94 18.93 29.49
CA TYR A 346 -16.11 19.70 28.26
C TYR A 346 -15.84 18.82 27.05
N GLU A 347 -16.69 18.94 26.03
CA GLU A 347 -16.48 18.28 24.75
C GLU A 347 -15.24 18.90 24.06
N TYR A 348 -14.42 18.04 23.46
CA TYR A 348 -13.26 18.50 22.70
C TYR A 348 -13.71 18.91 21.30
N ASP A 349 -13.73 20.21 21.02
CA ASP A 349 -14.13 20.78 19.72
C ASP A 349 -12.91 21.12 18.82
N GLY A 350 -11.70 20.77 19.27
CA GLY A 350 -10.44 21.02 18.59
C GLY A 350 -9.61 22.17 19.15
N ASP A 351 -10.20 23.04 19.94
CA ASP A 351 -9.48 24.10 20.64
C ASP A 351 -9.44 23.79 22.15
N GLU A 352 -8.28 23.97 22.78
CA GLU A 352 -8.19 23.82 24.24
C GLU A 352 -8.91 24.98 24.93
N HIS A 353 -9.78 24.66 25.90
CA HIS A 353 -10.42 25.69 26.72
C HIS A 353 -9.37 26.39 27.59
N LEU A 354 -9.30 27.71 27.50
CA LEU A 354 -8.33 28.50 28.26
C LEU A 354 -8.83 28.73 29.68
N PHE A 355 -8.02 28.35 30.66
CA PHE A 355 -8.28 28.64 32.07
C PHE A 355 -7.39 29.75 32.60
N THR A 356 -7.87 30.45 33.63
CA THR A 356 -7.06 31.42 34.37
C THR A 356 -5.99 30.72 35.21
N ASP A 357 -4.92 31.43 35.57
CA ASP A 357 -3.86 30.86 36.42
C ASP A 357 -4.37 30.38 37.78
N ASN A 358 -5.42 31.02 38.33
CA ASN A 358 -6.05 30.57 39.57
C ASN A 358 -6.76 29.22 39.39
N GLU A 359 -7.50 29.03 38.30
CA GLU A 359 -8.16 27.76 37.98
C GLU A 359 -7.13 26.67 37.68
N ARG A 360 -6.04 27.00 36.97
CA ARG A 360 -4.91 26.06 36.77
C ARG A 360 -4.24 25.65 38.08
N ASN A 361 -4.24 26.52 39.10
CA ASN A 361 -3.69 26.19 40.41
C ASN A 361 -4.60 25.25 41.22
N ASP A 362 -5.89 25.16 40.88
CA ASP A 362 -6.81 24.18 41.46
C ASP A 362 -6.49 22.75 41.01
N LEU A 363 -5.76 22.58 39.90
CA LEU A 363 -5.24 21.29 39.46
C LEU A 363 -3.83 21.05 40.03
N GLN A 364 -3.73 20.09 40.95
CA GLN A 364 -2.47 19.64 41.54
C GLN A 364 -1.99 18.35 40.90
N ILE A 365 -0.73 18.30 40.49
CA ILE A 365 -0.07 17.07 40.05
C ILE A 365 0.53 16.41 41.28
N VAL A 366 0.07 15.21 41.61
CA VAL A 366 0.51 14.49 42.80
C VAL A 366 1.98 14.11 42.64
N SER A 367 2.79 14.39 43.65
CA SER A 367 4.26 14.27 43.60
C SER A 367 4.97 15.22 42.61
N GLY A 368 4.22 16.17 42.03
CA GLY A 368 4.71 17.16 41.07
C GLY A 368 5.12 16.56 39.71
N LEU A 369 5.68 17.40 38.84
CA LEU A 369 6.17 17.00 37.50
C LEU A 369 7.44 16.11 37.55
N ASN A 370 7.90 15.71 38.74
CA ASN A 370 9.09 14.87 38.88
C ASN A 370 8.78 13.38 38.67
N TRP A 371 7.49 12.99 38.69
CA TRP A 371 7.04 11.62 38.60
C TRP A 371 5.85 11.50 37.62
N ALA A 372 6.14 11.62 36.33
CA ALA A 372 5.21 11.18 35.28
C ALA A 372 5.58 9.75 34.88
N ILE A 373 4.62 8.92 34.45
CA ILE A 373 4.94 7.61 33.87
C ILE A 373 4.76 7.72 32.36
N GLU A 374 5.83 7.49 31.60
CA GLU A 374 5.78 7.46 30.15
C GLU A 374 5.48 6.05 29.66
N SER A 375 4.56 5.90 28.70
CA SER A 375 4.34 4.61 28.05
C SER A 375 5.07 4.57 26.71
N THR A 376 5.73 3.44 26.45
CA THR A 376 6.51 3.22 25.22
C THR A 376 5.66 2.73 24.05
N ILE A 377 4.46 2.24 24.34
CA ILE A 377 3.52 1.69 23.37
C ILE A 377 2.13 2.28 23.67
N LEU A 378 1.46 2.73 22.62
CA LEU A 378 0.05 3.06 22.60
C LEU A 378 -0.66 2.04 21.72
N GLN A 379 -1.63 1.33 22.27
CA GLN A 379 -2.48 0.42 21.51
C GLN A 379 -3.86 1.04 21.35
N VAL A 380 -4.38 1.12 20.13
CA VAL A 380 -5.73 1.62 19.86
C VAL A 380 -6.54 0.52 19.17
N ASN A 381 -7.62 0.11 19.82
CA ASN A 381 -8.56 -0.87 19.30
C ASN A 381 -9.63 -0.14 18.47
N TYR A 382 -9.85 -0.60 17.25
CA TYR A 382 -10.89 -0.06 16.38
C TYR A 382 -11.69 -1.17 15.73
N THR A 383 -12.89 -0.81 15.27
CA THR A 383 -13.71 -1.69 14.45
C THR A 383 -13.45 -1.36 12.99
N THR A 384 -13.14 -2.39 12.21
CA THR A 384 -12.91 -2.27 10.78
C THR A 384 -14.23 -2.26 9.99
N TYR A 385 -14.15 -1.85 8.72
CA TYR A 385 -15.27 -1.79 7.77
C TYR A 385 -16.06 -3.11 7.61
N ASP A 386 -15.43 -4.25 7.87
CA ASP A 386 -15.97 -5.61 7.81
C ASP A 386 -16.40 -6.16 9.19
N ILE A 387 -16.54 -5.28 10.19
CA ILE A 387 -17.03 -5.60 11.55
C ILE A 387 -16.07 -6.51 12.32
N HIS A 388 -14.78 -6.44 12.02
CA HIS A 388 -13.75 -7.09 12.83
C HIS A 388 -13.16 -6.09 13.83
N ARG A 389 -12.57 -6.61 14.91
CA ARG A 389 -11.78 -5.81 15.84
C ARG A 389 -10.32 -5.94 15.44
N GLU A 390 -9.70 -4.82 15.15
CA GLU A 390 -8.26 -4.72 14.94
C GLU A 390 -7.64 -3.76 15.95
N GLN A 391 -6.31 -3.77 16.01
CA GLN A 391 -5.54 -2.96 16.93
C GLN A 391 -4.32 -2.36 16.23
N ASP A 392 -4.18 -1.04 16.36
CA ASP A 392 -2.94 -0.37 16.00
C ASP A 392 -1.99 -0.39 17.17
N VAL A 393 -0.76 -0.85 16.91
CA VAL A 393 0.34 -0.80 17.89
C VAL A 393 1.28 0.32 17.50
N MET A 394 1.16 1.44 18.18
CA MET A 394 1.90 2.66 17.92
C MET A 394 3.05 2.84 18.91
N ARG A 395 4.20 3.27 18.40
CA ARG A 395 5.36 3.65 19.20
C ARG A 395 5.56 5.15 19.08
N PRO A 396 5.17 5.96 20.11
CA PRO A 396 5.31 7.41 20.09
C PRO A 396 6.71 7.86 19.66
N GLY A 397 6.77 8.89 18.81
CA GLY A 397 7.99 9.43 18.26
C GLY A 397 7.84 10.00 16.84
N PRO A 398 8.97 10.22 16.13
CA PRO A 398 9.02 10.95 14.85
C PRO A 398 8.25 10.34 13.66
N ALA A 399 7.84 9.08 13.73
CA ALA A 399 7.12 8.38 12.65
C ALA A 399 5.78 7.82 13.12
N CYS A 400 5.28 8.28 14.27
CA CYS A 400 4.03 7.82 14.85
C CYS A 400 2.94 8.83 14.54
N PHE A 401 2.11 8.56 13.55
CA PHE A 401 1.02 9.44 13.16
C PHE A 401 -0.34 8.80 13.45
N ALA A 402 -1.30 9.62 13.84
CA ALA A 402 -2.65 9.21 14.17
C ALA A 402 -3.68 10.16 13.54
N ILE A 403 -4.89 9.65 13.33
CA ILE A 403 -6.05 10.44 12.92
C ILE A 403 -7.08 10.57 14.02
N THR A 404 -7.71 11.74 14.07
CA THR A 404 -8.86 12.07 14.91
C THR A 404 -9.95 12.71 14.06
N LEU A 405 -11.11 12.96 14.64
CA LEU A 405 -12.19 13.64 13.94
C LEU A 405 -11.96 15.12 13.82
N SER A 406 -12.15 15.59 12.59
CA SER A 406 -12.23 17.00 12.29
C SER A 406 -13.59 17.53 12.75
N TRP A 407 -13.56 18.64 13.47
CA TRP A 407 -14.76 19.38 13.88
C TRP A 407 -15.11 20.51 12.88
N GLU A 408 -14.55 20.46 11.68
CA GLU A 408 -14.83 21.42 10.62
C GLU A 408 -16.23 21.18 10.03
N ASN A 409 -17.12 22.17 10.21
CA ASN A 409 -18.51 22.09 9.75
C ASN A 409 -18.73 22.56 8.30
N SER A 410 -17.66 22.72 7.51
CA SER A 410 -17.80 23.20 6.13
C SER A 410 -18.24 22.06 5.20
N PRO A 411 -19.03 22.30 4.15
CA PRO A 411 -19.58 21.25 3.29
C PRO A 411 -18.52 20.42 2.52
N ASN A 412 -17.29 20.93 2.42
CA ASN A 412 -16.13 20.22 1.86
C ASN A 412 -15.00 20.11 2.90
N ALA A 413 -15.36 20.10 4.18
CA ALA A 413 -14.41 19.94 5.26
C ALA A 413 -13.72 18.60 5.12
N HIS A 414 -12.42 18.60 5.41
CA HIS A 414 -11.68 17.37 5.46
C HIS A 414 -12.10 16.61 6.74
N PRO A 415 -12.43 15.30 6.66
CA PRO A 415 -13.06 14.55 7.76
C PRO A 415 -12.16 14.30 8.98
N PHE A 416 -10.84 14.36 8.81
CA PHE A 416 -9.89 13.94 9.85
C PHE A 416 -8.82 14.99 10.16
N TRP A 417 -8.50 15.18 11.43
CA TRP A 417 -7.24 15.83 11.78
C TRP A 417 -6.13 14.82 11.93
N TYR A 418 -4.89 15.29 11.73
CA TYR A 418 -3.70 14.46 11.74
C TYR A 418 -2.75 15.00 12.79
N CYS A 419 -2.14 14.09 13.54
CA CYS A 419 -1.12 14.47 14.51
C CYS A 419 0.00 13.46 14.53
N GLN A 420 1.21 13.95 14.80
CA GLN A 420 2.33 13.13 15.22
C GLN A 420 2.28 12.96 16.74
N VAL A 421 2.23 11.73 17.22
CA VAL A 421 2.27 11.40 18.64
C VAL A 421 3.72 11.42 19.11
N ILE A 422 4.11 12.44 19.87
CA ILE A 422 5.50 12.64 20.33
C ILE A 422 5.78 11.73 21.53
N ARG A 423 4.95 11.83 22.56
CA ARG A 423 5.03 11.05 23.81
C ARG A 423 3.64 10.82 24.37
N VAL A 424 3.50 9.81 25.22
CA VAL A 424 2.25 9.51 25.92
C VAL A 424 2.51 9.29 27.41
N PHE A 425 1.65 9.85 28.25
CA PHE A 425 1.89 9.93 29.68
C PHE A 425 0.70 9.45 30.49
N HIS A 426 1.01 8.91 31.67
CA HIS A 426 0.09 8.79 32.79
C HIS A 426 0.47 9.82 33.85
N ILE A 427 -0.48 10.68 34.21
CA ILE A 427 -0.28 11.73 35.20
C ILE A 427 -1.29 11.54 36.32
N LEU A 428 -0.79 11.45 37.56
CA LEU A 428 -1.63 11.42 38.75
C LEU A 428 -2.01 12.86 39.14
N VAL A 429 -3.29 13.18 39.01
CA VAL A 429 -3.83 14.52 39.27
C VAL A 429 -4.79 14.53 40.46
N LEU A 430 -4.92 15.68 41.09
CA LEU A 430 -5.87 15.96 42.16
C LEU A 430 -6.49 17.34 41.90
N HIS A 431 -7.81 17.38 41.68
CA HIS A 431 -8.53 18.63 41.50
C HIS A 431 -9.08 19.10 42.86
N VAL A 432 -8.58 20.24 43.36
CA VAL A 432 -8.95 20.80 44.67
C VAL A 432 -9.89 22.01 44.56
N GLY A 433 -10.25 22.40 43.33
CA GLY A 433 -11.08 23.55 43.03
C GLY A 433 -12.52 23.42 43.54
N PRO A 434 -13.26 24.55 43.61
CA PRO A 434 -14.64 24.57 44.07
C PRO A 434 -15.57 23.72 43.18
N ASN A 435 -15.25 23.64 41.89
CA ASN A 435 -16.03 22.93 40.87
C ASN A 435 -15.55 21.47 40.66
N ALA A 436 -14.71 20.93 41.55
CA ALA A 436 -14.19 19.58 41.42
C ALA A 436 -15.29 18.51 41.61
N TRP A 437 -15.51 17.71 40.57
CA TRP A 437 -16.45 16.57 40.61
C TRP A 437 -15.98 15.46 41.55
N SER A 438 -14.67 15.27 41.63
CA SER A 438 -14.01 14.30 42.51
C SER A 438 -12.80 14.94 43.18
N ARG A 439 -12.63 14.63 44.47
CA ARG A 439 -11.52 15.10 45.31
C ARG A 439 -10.53 14.00 45.68
N SER A 440 -10.62 12.84 45.03
CA SER A 440 -9.61 11.79 45.13
C SER A 440 -8.56 11.96 44.04
N PRO A 441 -7.31 11.51 44.26
CA PRO A 441 -6.32 11.39 43.19
C PRO A 441 -6.84 10.51 42.05
N GLN A 442 -6.56 10.89 40.81
CA GLN A 442 -6.95 10.16 39.60
C GLN A 442 -5.78 10.10 38.63
N ILE A 443 -5.56 8.95 38.00
CA ILE A 443 -4.58 8.82 36.92
C ILE A 443 -5.30 9.22 35.63
N MET A 444 -4.72 10.17 34.89
CA MET A 444 -5.19 10.57 33.58
C MET A 444 -4.13 10.25 32.53
N GLU A 445 -4.57 9.68 31.41
CA GLU A 445 -3.76 9.38 30.25
C GLU A 445 -3.85 10.51 29.23
N LEU A 446 -2.74 10.95 28.66
CA LEU A 446 -2.72 11.99 27.63
C LEU A 446 -1.60 11.76 26.63
N LEU A 447 -1.84 12.17 25.39
CA LEU A 447 -0.85 12.20 24.33
C LEU A 447 -0.35 13.64 24.18
N TRP A 448 0.96 13.80 24.03
CA TRP A 448 1.54 15.05 23.58
C TRP A 448 1.82 14.94 22.09
N VAL A 449 1.26 15.87 21.31
CA VAL A 449 1.19 15.75 19.86
C VAL A 449 1.69 17.01 19.14
N CYS A 450 2.19 16.82 17.91
CA CYS A 450 2.42 17.88 16.94
C CYS A 450 1.35 17.79 15.84
N TRP A 451 0.61 18.86 15.60
CA TRP A 451 -0.50 18.87 14.66
C TRP A 451 -0.05 19.07 13.22
N LEU A 452 -0.73 18.39 12.30
CA LEU A 452 -0.61 18.59 10.86
C LEU A 452 -1.94 19.13 10.32
N ARG A 453 -1.85 20.06 9.37
CA ARG A 453 -2.99 20.66 8.68
C ARG A 453 -3.04 20.20 7.24
N VAL A 454 -4.24 20.07 6.70
CA VAL A 454 -4.46 19.88 5.26
C VAL A 454 -3.87 21.05 4.48
N GLU A 455 -3.18 20.74 3.38
CA GLU A 455 -2.54 21.74 2.52
C GLU A 455 -3.60 22.71 1.95
N PRO A 456 -3.53 24.01 2.24
CA PRO A 456 -4.54 24.95 1.78
C PRO A 456 -4.62 25.00 0.25
N ARG A 457 -5.85 25.03 -0.29
CA ARG A 457 -6.13 25.09 -1.74
C ARG A 457 -5.65 23.86 -2.53
N TYR A 458 -5.28 22.78 -1.87
CA TYR A 458 -5.03 21.50 -2.52
C TYR A 458 -6.35 20.73 -2.67
N ASN A 459 -6.69 20.37 -3.91
CA ASN A 459 -7.84 19.51 -4.16
C ASN A 459 -7.43 18.06 -3.94
N TRP A 460 -8.28 17.25 -3.33
CA TRP A 460 -8.03 15.82 -3.17
C TRP A 460 -9.36 15.09 -3.27
N GLY A 461 -9.30 13.77 -3.51
CA GLY A 461 -10.49 12.95 -3.54
C GLY A 461 -10.44 11.85 -4.59
N LEU A 462 -11.36 10.89 -4.45
CA LEU A 462 -11.53 9.80 -5.41
C LEU A 462 -11.94 10.32 -6.80
N ARG A 463 -12.64 11.45 -6.88
CA ARG A 463 -13.03 12.05 -8.16
C ARG A 463 -11.82 12.61 -8.90
N GLU A 464 -11.01 13.40 -8.21
CA GLU A 464 -9.81 14.07 -8.72
C GLU A 464 -8.64 13.09 -8.93
N ALA A 465 -8.72 11.91 -8.29
CA ALA A 465 -7.68 10.88 -8.24
C ALA A 465 -6.38 11.35 -7.56
N TRP A 466 -6.52 12.21 -6.54
CA TRP A 466 -5.40 12.77 -5.77
C TRP A 466 -5.52 12.40 -4.29
N LEU A 467 -4.42 11.99 -3.69
CA LEU A 467 -4.33 11.66 -2.26
C LEU A 467 -4.45 12.93 -1.41
N PRO A 468 -5.07 12.89 -0.22
CA PRO A 468 -5.03 14.01 0.71
C PRO A 468 -3.57 14.38 1.04
N LYS A 469 -3.31 15.68 1.16
CA LYS A 469 -1.98 16.22 1.42
C LYS A 469 -2.00 17.08 2.67
N VAL A 470 -1.05 16.85 3.57
CA VAL A 470 -0.96 17.50 4.88
C VAL A 470 0.45 18.01 5.15
N GLY A 471 0.60 19.02 5.98
CA GLY A 471 1.90 19.57 6.41
C GLY A 471 1.87 19.93 7.89
N PHE A 472 3.04 19.98 8.52
CA PHE A 472 3.14 20.41 9.91
C PHE A 472 2.62 21.85 10.08
N VAL A 473 1.89 22.08 11.16
CA VAL A 473 1.55 23.44 11.57
C VAL A 473 2.86 24.13 12.00
N PRO A 474 3.15 25.36 11.51
CA PRO A 474 4.40 26.05 11.83
C PRO A 474 4.63 26.22 13.33
N ASP A 475 5.87 26.04 13.81
CA ASP A 475 6.21 26.13 15.25
C ASP A 475 5.98 27.50 15.91
N ASN A 476 5.80 28.54 15.10
CA ASN A 476 5.44 29.88 15.55
C ASN A 476 3.94 30.04 15.84
N ASP A 477 3.12 29.10 15.38
CA ASP A 477 1.69 29.02 15.68
C ASP A 477 1.53 28.36 17.06
N ASP A 478 0.78 29.02 17.95
CA ASP A 478 0.52 28.49 19.28
C ASP A 478 -0.31 27.18 19.22
N LEU A 479 -0.90 26.82 18.08
CA LEU A 479 -1.62 25.56 17.87
C LEU A 479 -0.76 24.41 17.33
N ALA A 480 0.53 24.62 17.08
CA ALA A 480 1.40 23.57 16.51
C ALA A 480 1.54 22.34 17.41
N PHE A 481 1.60 22.55 18.73
CA PHE A 481 1.75 21.52 19.73
C PHE A 481 0.61 21.59 20.75
N GLY A 482 0.07 20.43 21.13
CA GLY A 482 -1.03 20.35 22.08
C GLY A 482 -1.15 18.97 22.72
N PHE A 483 -2.23 18.78 23.47
CA PHE A 483 -2.54 17.51 24.11
C PHE A 483 -3.80 16.89 23.54
N LEU A 484 -3.80 15.56 23.44
CA LEU A 484 -4.92 14.79 22.91
C LEU A 484 -5.34 13.71 23.92
N ASP A 485 -6.65 13.53 24.07
CA ASP A 485 -7.21 12.41 24.82
C ASP A 485 -7.08 11.14 23.97
N PRO A 486 -6.48 10.04 24.48
CA PRO A 486 -6.34 8.81 23.71
C PRO A 486 -7.67 8.24 23.18
N SER A 487 -8.78 8.53 23.85
CA SER A 487 -10.12 8.11 23.40
C SER A 487 -10.60 8.78 22.11
N LEU A 488 -9.92 9.85 21.66
CA LEU A 488 -10.24 10.55 20.42
C LEU A 488 -9.44 10.04 19.22
N VAL A 489 -8.43 9.19 19.45
CA VAL A 489 -7.62 8.58 18.38
C VAL A 489 -8.43 7.47 17.72
N ILE A 490 -8.64 7.56 16.42
CA ILE A 490 -9.46 6.59 15.69
C ILE A 490 -8.61 5.44 15.16
N HIS A 491 -7.46 5.80 14.59
CA HIS A 491 -6.58 4.89 13.85
C HIS A 491 -5.20 5.59 13.72
N GLY A 492 -4.12 4.82 13.71
CA GLY A 492 -2.80 5.25 13.24
C GLY A 492 -2.84 5.52 11.74
N CYS A 493 -2.01 6.40 11.20
CA CYS A 493 -2.04 6.67 9.76
C CYS A 493 -0.65 6.62 9.14
N HIS A 494 -0.60 6.21 7.87
CA HIS A 494 0.63 6.17 7.11
C HIS A 494 0.79 7.48 6.33
N LEU A 495 1.74 8.31 6.76
CA LEU A 495 2.10 9.53 6.07
C LEU A 495 3.39 9.31 5.25
N ILE A 496 3.29 9.51 3.94
CA ILE A 496 4.43 9.34 3.02
C ILE A 496 4.93 10.73 2.62
N PRO A 497 6.23 11.03 2.76
CA PRO A 497 6.78 12.31 2.32
C PRO A 497 6.44 12.66 0.88
N CYS A 498 6.05 13.91 0.63
CA CYS A 498 5.92 14.45 -0.71
C CYS A 498 7.32 14.79 -1.26
N PHE A 499 8.01 13.79 -1.81
CA PHE A 499 9.42 13.93 -2.22
C PHE A 499 9.66 15.05 -3.25
N SER A 500 8.63 15.38 -4.05
CA SER A 500 8.63 16.45 -5.05
C SER A 500 8.68 17.86 -4.44
N ASP A 501 8.09 18.05 -3.25
CA ASP A 501 8.09 19.34 -2.55
C ASP A 501 9.42 19.60 -1.82
N GLY A 502 10.23 18.56 -1.65
CA GLY A 502 11.50 18.60 -0.94
C GLY A 502 11.35 18.75 0.57
N ARG A 503 12.45 19.16 1.21
CA ARG A 503 12.52 19.43 2.65
C ARG A 503 12.67 20.93 2.87
N MET A 504 11.96 21.50 3.85
CA MET A 504 12.02 22.93 4.15
C MET A 504 12.32 23.16 5.63
N ALA A 505 13.19 24.14 5.89
CA ALA A 505 13.59 24.57 7.23
C ALA A 505 12.57 25.51 7.93
N ALA A 506 11.39 25.73 7.33
CA ALA A 506 10.50 26.84 7.69
C ALA A 506 9.27 26.44 8.53
N LEU A 507 8.88 25.16 8.57
CA LEU A 507 7.71 24.71 9.34
C LEU A 507 8.10 24.37 10.79
N LEU A 508 9.26 23.76 10.99
CA LEU A 508 9.88 23.57 12.30
C LEU A 508 11.31 24.15 12.21
N ARG A 509 11.76 24.89 13.23
CA ARG A 509 13.10 25.50 13.27
C ARG A 509 14.19 24.51 12.87
N GLN A 510 15.18 25.00 12.11
CA GLN A 510 16.39 24.23 11.77
C GLN A 510 17.17 23.87 13.04
N GLY A 511 17.52 22.59 13.18
CA GLY A 511 18.27 22.05 14.32
C GLY A 511 17.46 21.09 15.21
N ALA A 512 18.09 20.58 16.26
CA ALA A 512 17.49 19.55 17.13
C ALA A 512 16.15 20.02 17.74
N SER A 513 15.13 19.19 17.60
CA SER A 513 13.85 19.33 18.29
C SER A 513 13.40 17.99 18.87
N VAL A 514 12.73 18.03 20.01
CA VAL A 514 12.10 16.88 20.66
C VAL A 514 11.08 16.18 19.74
N ALA A 515 10.43 16.93 18.85
CA ALA A 515 9.45 16.39 17.93
C ALA A 515 10.10 15.67 16.72
N ARG A 516 11.43 15.74 16.55
CA ARG A 516 12.16 15.20 15.39
C ARG A 516 13.15 14.10 15.79
N ARG A 517 13.58 13.29 14.82
CA ARG A 517 14.75 12.41 14.98
C ARG A 517 16.00 13.24 15.22
N SER A 518 16.84 12.80 16.15
CA SER A 518 18.10 13.49 16.50
C SER A 518 19.11 13.60 15.36
N SER A 519 18.94 12.83 14.28
CA SER A 519 19.81 12.83 13.10
C SER A 519 19.32 13.73 11.95
N GLU A 520 18.15 14.36 12.09
CA GLU A 520 17.54 15.17 11.04
C GLU A 520 17.50 16.64 11.43
N ASP A 521 17.97 17.51 10.53
CA ASP A 521 18.02 18.96 10.78
C ASP A 521 16.85 19.73 10.15
N ASN A 522 16.11 19.11 9.23
CA ASN A 522 14.97 19.66 8.49
C ASN A 522 13.89 18.59 8.21
N ASP A 523 12.63 19.02 8.23
CA ASP A 523 11.47 18.17 7.93
C ASP A 523 11.04 18.24 6.46
N TRP A 524 10.24 17.26 6.04
CA TRP A 524 9.54 17.30 4.76
C TRP A 524 8.49 18.41 4.77
N CYS A 525 8.33 19.11 3.63
CA CYS A 525 7.37 20.21 3.49
C CYS A 525 5.93 19.73 3.73
N SER A 526 5.62 18.55 3.22
CA SER A 526 4.29 17.99 3.22
C SER A 526 4.36 16.46 3.07
N PHE A 527 3.25 15.82 3.40
CA PHE A 527 3.05 14.39 3.35
C PHE A 527 1.75 14.08 2.62
N TYR A 528 1.74 12.99 1.88
CA TYR A 528 0.51 12.36 1.44
C TYR A 528 -0.03 11.44 2.52
N VAL A 529 -1.32 11.54 2.76
CA VAL A 529 -2.06 10.57 3.56
C VAL A 529 -2.28 9.34 2.69
N ASN A 530 -1.66 8.21 3.05
CA ASN A 530 -1.83 6.99 2.29
C ASN A 530 -3.19 6.33 2.62
N ILE A 531 -4.23 6.75 1.92
CA ILE A 531 -5.58 6.16 2.05
C ILE A 531 -5.63 4.70 1.60
N PHE A 532 -4.61 4.22 0.86
CA PHE A 532 -4.51 2.84 0.39
C PHE A 532 -3.67 1.95 1.31
N ALA A 533 -3.25 2.44 2.49
CA ALA A 533 -2.39 1.67 3.41
C ALA A 533 -3.02 0.36 3.86
N ASN A 534 -4.34 0.34 4.05
CA ASN A 534 -5.16 -0.85 4.26
C ASN A 534 -6.59 -0.59 3.76
N GLN A 535 -7.41 -1.64 3.71
CA GLN A 535 -8.80 -1.55 3.24
C GLN A 535 -9.66 -0.66 4.15
N ASP A 536 -9.39 -0.68 5.46
CA ASP A 536 -10.14 0.11 6.44
C ASP A 536 -9.98 1.61 6.21
N MET A 537 -8.73 2.07 6.09
CA MET A 537 -8.39 3.44 5.73
C MET A 537 -9.03 3.84 4.41
N PHE A 538 -8.99 2.99 3.38
CA PHE A 538 -9.64 3.31 2.11
C PHE A 538 -11.16 3.49 2.28
N CYS A 539 -11.82 2.57 2.98
CA CYS A 539 -13.26 2.60 3.25
C CYS A 539 -13.69 3.87 4.02
N ARG A 540 -12.86 4.38 4.93
CA ARG A 540 -13.10 5.66 5.64
C ARG A 540 -13.17 6.87 4.70
N PHE A 541 -12.36 6.88 3.64
CA PHE A 541 -12.35 7.97 2.64
C PHE A 541 -13.32 7.75 1.49
N ALA A 542 -13.65 6.50 1.19
CA ALA A 542 -14.65 6.14 0.19
C ALA A 542 -16.09 6.21 0.74
N ALA A 543 -16.25 6.42 2.05
CA ALA A 543 -17.53 6.40 2.75
C ALA A 543 -18.33 5.10 2.51
N ILE A 544 -17.62 3.98 2.45
CA ILE A 544 -18.19 2.64 2.30
C ILE A 544 -17.84 1.77 3.51
N GLY A 545 -18.66 0.73 3.75
CA GLY A 545 -18.45 -0.20 4.85
C GLY A 545 -19.20 0.17 6.13
N VAL A 546 -19.41 -0.83 6.98
CA VAL A 546 -20.28 -0.72 8.15
C VAL A 546 -19.65 0.24 9.16
N GLY A 547 -20.42 1.24 9.61
CA GLY A 547 -19.97 2.22 10.60
C GLY A 547 -19.26 3.45 10.04
N HIS A 548 -18.76 3.41 8.80
CA HIS A 548 -18.08 4.56 8.18
C HIS A 548 -19.04 5.53 7.48
N GLU A 549 -20.16 5.02 6.96
CA GLU A 549 -21.25 5.83 6.36
C GLU A 549 -22.03 6.64 7.41
N ILE A 550 -22.02 6.20 8.67
CA ILE A 550 -22.83 6.74 9.77
C ILE A 550 -22.07 7.81 10.57
N GLN A 551 -20.74 7.77 10.57
CA GLN A 551 -19.96 8.66 11.42
C GLN A 551 -19.73 10.06 10.82
N TYR A 552 -19.70 10.22 9.50
CA TYR A 552 -19.55 11.53 8.84
C TYR A 552 -20.49 11.64 7.64
N PRO A 553 -21.33 12.69 7.53
CA PRO A 553 -22.04 12.98 6.30
C PRO A 553 -21.04 13.52 5.27
N MET A 554 -20.20 12.65 4.70
CA MET A 554 -19.67 12.90 3.37
C MET A 554 -20.90 12.91 2.45
N GLN A 555 -21.27 14.06 1.92
CA GLN A 555 -22.27 14.05 0.88
C GLN A 555 -21.73 13.19 -0.27
N PRO A 556 -22.54 12.27 -0.83
CA PRO A 556 -22.19 11.67 -2.10
C PRO A 556 -21.88 12.82 -3.04
N THR A 557 -20.70 12.80 -3.66
CA THR A 557 -20.40 13.69 -4.76
C THR A 557 -21.56 13.53 -5.75
N SER A 558 -22.41 14.57 -5.79
CA SER A 558 -23.67 14.66 -6.54
C SER A 558 -23.85 13.56 -7.60
N SER A 559 -24.74 12.61 -7.31
CA SER A 559 -25.43 11.70 -8.25
C SER A 559 -24.86 11.59 -9.67
N ASP A 560 -24.35 10.40 -10.01
CA ASP A 560 -23.92 9.92 -11.34
C ASP A 560 -25.03 9.86 -12.42
N ASN A 561 -25.94 10.85 -12.46
CA ASN A 561 -27.03 10.94 -13.43
C ASN A 561 -26.83 12.05 -14.46
N GLU A 562 -25.64 12.14 -15.06
CA GLU A 562 -25.54 12.74 -16.39
C GLU A 562 -25.05 11.67 -17.36
N MET A 563 -26.02 11.09 -18.06
CA MET A 563 -25.80 10.40 -19.33
C MET A 563 -25.22 11.44 -20.29
N ASP A 564 -23.92 11.37 -20.56
CA ASP A 564 -23.30 12.11 -21.65
C ASP A 564 -23.60 11.32 -22.94
N GLU A 565 -24.66 11.75 -23.62
CA GLU A 565 -24.95 11.36 -25.01
C GLU A 565 -23.78 11.79 -25.89
N GLY A 566 -23.39 10.91 -26.81
CA GLY A 566 -22.15 11.04 -27.56
C GLY A 566 -22.06 12.27 -28.46
N ASP A 567 -20.83 12.73 -28.65
CA ASP A 567 -20.45 13.56 -29.79
C ASP A 567 -19.26 12.91 -30.52
N GLU A 568 -19.46 12.68 -31.81
CA GLU A 568 -18.46 12.25 -32.78
C GLU A 568 -17.40 13.36 -33.02
N PRO A 569 -16.19 13.01 -33.48
CA PRO A 569 -15.13 13.99 -33.70
C PRO A 569 -15.29 14.68 -35.05
N ASP A 570 -15.32 16.02 -35.05
CA ASP A 570 -15.12 16.81 -36.27
C ASP A 570 -13.70 17.39 -36.33
N SER A 571 -13.18 17.31 -37.55
CA SER A 571 -11.85 17.63 -38.07
C SER A 571 -11.61 19.12 -38.34
N GLY A 572 -10.34 19.55 -38.31
CA GLY A 572 -9.87 20.67 -39.15
C GLY A 572 -8.97 21.73 -38.51
N ASP A 573 -7.67 21.57 -38.74
CA ASP A 573 -6.66 22.54 -39.22
C ASP A 573 -6.15 23.73 -38.36
N ASP A 574 -4.83 23.62 -38.04
CA ASP A 574 -3.70 24.54 -38.24
C ASP A 574 -3.84 26.07 -38.06
N GLU A 575 -2.99 26.67 -37.21
CA GLU A 575 -1.85 27.51 -37.66
C GLU A 575 -1.04 28.15 -36.51
N ASP A 576 0.24 28.33 -36.81
CA ASP A 576 1.36 28.95 -36.08
C ASP A 576 1.11 30.30 -35.37
N ASN A 577 1.80 30.55 -34.24
CA ASN A 577 3.00 31.43 -34.20
C ASN A 577 3.50 31.69 -32.77
N CYS A 578 4.79 31.43 -32.55
CA CYS A 578 5.62 32.12 -31.56
C CYS A 578 6.57 33.03 -32.36
N PRO A 579 7.02 34.20 -31.85
CA PRO A 579 8.47 34.23 -31.63
C PRO A 579 8.99 35.14 -30.50
N THR A 580 10.16 34.71 -29.99
CA THR A 580 11.35 35.47 -29.55
C THR A 580 11.26 36.37 -28.31
N ALA A 581 12.01 36.14 -27.23
CA ALA A 581 13.47 36.09 -27.01
C ALA A 581 13.99 37.39 -26.38
N THR A 582 14.70 37.29 -25.26
CA THR A 582 15.84 38.17 -24.94
C THR A 582 16.80 37.44 -24.00
N GLN A 583 18.02 37.27 -24.48
CA GLN A 583 19.21 36.80 -23.76
C GLN A 583 19.69 37.88 -22.76
N VAL A 584 20.23 37.46 -21.61
CA VAL A 584 21.42 38.12 -21.04
C VAL A 584 22.35 37.04 -20.47
N ASN A 585 23.62 37.19 -20.80
CA ASN A 585 24.73 36.29 -20.64
C ASN A 585 25.59 36.67 -19.41
N SER A 586 26.56 35.79 -19.07
CA SER A 586 27.78 35.99 -18.24
C SER A 586 27.63 35.75 -16.72
N GLY A 587 28.50 35.03 -16.01
CA GLY A 587 29.71 34.29 -16.36
C GLY A 587 30.49 33.79 -15.12
N ARG A 588 31.19 32.65 -15.29
CA ARG A 588 32.46 32.15 -14.70
C ARG A 588 32.80 32.30 -13.19
N GLY A 589 33.27 31.17 -12.62
CA GLY A 589 34.39 31.10 -11.64
C GLY A 589 34.41 29.84 -10.75
N MET A 590 35.17 28.79 -11.13
CA MET A 590 36.29 28.12 -10.39
C MET A 590 35.97 27.62 -8.95
N ASP A 591 35.87 26.31 -8.71
CA ASP A 591 36.96 25.34 -8.38
C ASP A 591 37.51 25.49 -6.95
N ASP A 592 37.28 24.50 -6.07
CA ASP A 592 38.37 23.77 -5.42
C ASP A 592 37.86 22.60 -4.55
N SER A 593 38.50 21.46 -4.75
CA SER A 593 38.40 20.20 -4.01
C SER A 593 39.27 20.19 -2.75
N VAL A 594 38.80 19.63 -1.61
CA VAL A 594 39.70 19.06 -0.59
C VAL A 594 39.05 17.85 0.11
N ALA A 595 39.87 16.82 0.29
CA ALA A 595 39.60 15.50 0.82
C ALA A 595 39.40 15.42 2.35
N SER A 596 38.90 14.24 2.75
CA SER A 596 38.56 13.69 4.08
C SER A 596 39.56 13.91 5.23
N PRO A 597 39.16 13.62 6.48
CA PRO A 597 39.47 12.28 7.02
C PRO A 597 38.42 11.64 7.96
N ALA A 598 38.59 10.33 8.09
CA ALA A 598 37.97 9.36 9.00
C ALA A 598 37.84 9.80 10.48
N SER A 599 36.83 9.28 11.21
CA SER A 599 36.90 8.03 12.02
C SER A 599 35.85 8.00 13.15
N ASP A 600 35.52 6.76 13.54
CA ASP A 600 34.93 6.30 14.82
C ASP A 600 33.41 6.50 15.03
N GLY A 601 32.56 5.49 15.14
CA GLY A 601 32.75 4.08 15.52
C GLY A 601 32.09 3.83 16.87
N TRP A 602 30.81 3.44 16.89
CA TRP A 602 30.13 2.90 18.08
C TRP A 602 29.26 1.70 17.70
N ASN A 603 29.80 0.52 18.03
CA ASN A 603 29.07 -0.71 18.30
C ASN A 603 28.17 -0.52 19.53
N SER A 604 26.97 -1.11 19.50
CA SER A 604 26.60 -2.15 20.47
C SER A 604 25.23 -2.78 20.13
N ASP A 605 25.30 -4.04 19.71
CA ASP A 605 24.59 -5.22 20.24
C ASP A 605 23.06 -5.12 20.34
N GLU A 606 22.31 -5.66 19.37
CA GLU A 606 21.95 -7.09 19.21
C GLU A 606 21.13 -7.69 20.36
N ASN A 607 19.82 -7.78 20.12
CA ASN A 607 19.02 -8.97 20.33
C ASN A 607 17.87 -8.90 19.33
N ASN A 608 18.14 -9.36 18.11
CA ASN A 608 17.14 -9.53 17.07
C ASN A 608 17.33 -10.94 16.49
N ASP A 609 16.70 -11.92 17.14
CA ASP A 609 16.59 -13.27 16.60
C ASP A 609 15.54 -13.27 15.49
N GLU A 610 15.90 -12.76 14.32
CA GLU A 610 15.30 -13.17 13.06
C GLU A 610 16.44 -13.39 12.06
N GLU A 611 16.71 -14.69 11.79
CA GLU A 611 17.62 -15.18 10.77
C GLU A 611 17.38 -14.44 9.44
N PHE A 612 18.26 -13.49 9.13
CA PHE A 612 18.56 -13.09 7.77
C PHE A 612 19.16 -14.32 7.06
N GLU A 613 18.32 -15.13 6.42
CA GLU A 613 18.83 -16.02 5.38
C GLU A 613 19.26 -15.16 4.20
N ARG A 614 20.59 -15.02 4.11
CA ARG A 614 21.34 -14.52 2.98
C ARG A 614 21.04 -15.44 1.80
N ASP A 615 20.28 -14.93 0.82
CA ASP A 615 20.19 -15.54 -0.50
C ASP A 615 21.58 -15.49 -1.14
N GLU A 616 22.41 -16.49 -0.84
CA GLU A 616 23.61 -16.82 -1.62
C GLU A 616 23.13 -17.48 -2.91
N ASP A 617 23.31 -16.74 -4.00
CA ASP A 617 23.51 -17.16 -5.39
C ASP A 617 23.00 -18.55 -5.78
N ASP A 618 21.91 -18.58 -6.56
CA ASP A 618 21.77 -19.55 -7.64
C ASP A 618 21.54 -18.78 -8.95
N GLU A 619 22.60 -18.78 -9.76
CA GLU A 619 22.58 -18.56 -11.20
C GLU A 619 21.81 -19.73 -11.84
N ASP A 620 20.49 -19.63 -11.90
CA ASP A 620 19.70 -20.38 -12.88
C ASP A 620 19.15 -19.35 -13.88
N GLU A 621 19.87 -19.24 -14.99
CA GLU A 621 19.38 -18.69 -16.26
C GLU A 621 18.22 -19.57 -16.76
N ASP A 622 17.04 -19.41 -16.15
CA ASP A 622 15.80 -19.71 -16.85
C ASP A 622 15.52 -18.50 -17.76
N GLU A 623 16.09 -18.53 -18.96
CA GLU A 623 15.57 -17.79 -20.10
C GLU A 623 14.10 -18.20 -20.26
N ASP A 624 13.18 -17.40 -19.71
CA ASP A 624 11.80 -17.39 -20.17
C ASP A 624 11.85 -16.94 -21.64
N GLU A 625 12.02 -17.91 -22.55
CA GLU A 625 11.66 -17.74 -23.95
C GLU A 625 10.17 -17.37 -23.95
N ASP A 626 9.92 -16.09 -24.25
CA ASP A 626 8.61 -15.56 -24.60
C ASP A 626 8.07 -16.37 -25.80
N GLU A 627 7.41 -17.51 -25.57
CA GLU A 627 6.56 -18.18 -26.57
C GLU A 627 5.25 -17.38 -26.74
N ASP A 628 5.38 -16.17 -27.31
CA ASP A 628 4.30 -15.48 -28.00
C ASP A 628 4.53 -15.67 -29.52
N GLU A 629 4.25 -16.86 -30.05
CA GLU A 629 4.11 -17.10 -31.50
C GLU A 629 2.65 -17.43 -31.84
N ASP A 630 1.84 -16.37 -31.92
CA ASP A 630 0.67 -16.34 -32.80
C ASP A 630 1.10 -15.66 -34.11
N GLU A 631 1.70 -16.41 -35.05
CA GLU A 631 1.77 -15.98 -36.45
C GLU A 631 1.04 -16.97 -37.35
N ASP A 632 0.01 -16.42 -37.98
CA ASP A 632 -0.76 -17.00 -39.07
C ASP A 632 0.02 -16.89 -40.37
N GLU A 633 0.36 -18.02 -40.99
CA GLU A 633 0.64 -18.07 -42.42
C GLU A 633 -0.15 -19.22 -43.05
N ASP A 634 -1.16 -18.84 -43.85
CA ASP A 634 -1.90 -19.66 -44.80
C ASP A 634 -1.17 -19.65 -46.17
N GLU A 635 -1.29 -20.77 -46.90
CA GLU A 635 -1.17 -20.94 -48.37
C GLU A 635 0.27 -20.96 -48.99
N ASP A 636 0.70 -21.86 -49.90
CA ASP A 636 0.04 -22.88 -50.72
C ASP A 636 1.05 -23.82 -51.44
N GLU A 637 0.52 -25.00 -51.79
CA GLU A 637 0.74 -25.86 -52.98
C GLU A 637 2.12 -26.46 -53.36
N ASP A 638 2.13 -27.81 -53.31
CA ASP A 638 2.43 -28.79 -54.36
C ASP A 638 3.60 -28.54 -55.35
N ASP A 639 4.55 -29.48 -55.37
CA ASP A 639 4.95 -30.11 -56.63
C ASP A 639 5.45 -31.56 -56.42
N LEU A 640 4.98 -32.42 -57.31
CA LEU A 640 5.18 -33.87 -57.41
C LEU A 640 6.54 -34.23 -58.06
N GLU A 641 6.82 -35.54 -58.06
CA GLU A 641 7.82 -36.29 -58.85
C GLU A 641 9.24 -36.34 -58.25
N ASP A 642 10.00 -37.43 -58.26
CA ASP A 642 9.89 -38.81 -58.76
C ASP A 642 11.14 -39.57 -58.23
N GLY A 643 11.09 -40.90 -58.21
CA GLY A 643 12.28 -41.72 -58.42
C GLY A 643 12.79 -42.55 -57.25
N GLY A 644 12.34 -43.81 -57.21
CA GLY A 644 13.08 -45.09 -56.97
C GLY A 644 14.23 -45.18 -55.95
N ASP A 645 14.75 -46.33 -55.54
CA ASP A 645 14.51 -47.75 -55.78
C ASP A 645 15.55 -48.47 -54.89
N MET A 646 15.20 -49.67 -54.43
CA MET A 646 16.04 -50.74 -53.86
C MET A 646 16.76 -50.57 -52.50
N GLY A 647 16.56 -51.60 -51.67
CA GLY A 647 17.65 -52.20 -50.91
C GLY A 647 17.24 -52.84 -49.59
N ASP A 648 16.72 -54.07 -49.66
CA ASP A 648 16.72 -55.04 -48.56
C ASP A 648 18.12 -55.16 -47.91
N ASP A 649 18.19 -55.32 -46.59
CA ASP A 649 18.88 -56.48 -46.03
C ASP A 649 18.48 -56.78 -44.58
N ASP A 650 18.53 -58.08 -44.32
CA ASP A 650 18.07 -58.82 -43.16
C ASP A 650 18.78 -58.45 -41.84
N SER A 651 18.11 -58.67 -40.71
CA SER A 651 18.37 -59.87 -39.89
C SER A 651 17.86 -59.75 -38.45
N GLU A 652 17.40 -60.92 -38.01
CA GLU A 652 16.76 -61.30 -36.77
C GLU A 652 17.62 -61.09 -35.50
N ASP A 653 16.91 -61.15 -34.37
CA ASP A 653 17.15 -62.06 -33.22
C ASP A 653 17.28 -61.31 -31.87
N VAL A 654 16.15 -61.17 -31.16
CA VAL A 654 15.75 -61.99 -29.98
C VAL A 654 16.74 -61.94 -28.82
N ARG A 655 16.26 -61.49 -27.65
CA ARG A 655 16.18 -62.32 -26.44
C ARG A 655 15.45 -61.59 -25.30
N TYR A 656 14.26 -62.14 -25.03
CA TYR A 656 13.49 -62.30 -23.78
C TYR A 656 13.80 -61.42 -22.57
#